data_AF-A0AAQ0I9P3-F1
#
_entry.id   AF-A0AAQ0I9P3-F1
#
_cell.length_a   1.000
_cell.length_b   1.000
_cell.length_c   1.000
_cell.angle_alpha   90.00
_cell.angle_beta   90.00
_cell.angle_gamma   90.00
#
_symmetry.space_group_name_H-M   'P 1'
#
loop_
_entity.id
_entity.type
_entity.pdbx_description
1 polymer ?
#
loop_
_entity_poly.entity_id
_entity_poly.type
_entity_poly.pdbx_seq_one_letter_code
_entity_poly.pdbx_strand_id
1 'polypeptide(L)'
;MLVAGDYPLVRRLAPGLADTGYAILGNTVVLYARQIDDKLDTEWLDQIRRLRRRRPIDAIVAITRHRSSGDASFDVDELAARLARHARMLCWAAPAYLLDVTDFGSDRAGPDEAMGFTWANSRVSGEMIDESLGNLVDNLSDIGVVRLAVNADDRYPAELAQHVSRLRGALSDLLHRTAESSVSRHTLHGVMFAPLFKERAPQSPDFDLPSGDSNDGDPAIDPQHRTLWQTIADHSRKVHGRRVGFSLSTTAAWMTTALISCWFAGTMLSGFSNRATIGSATDTATKLTGPLNPTQSLQTLTDLGRQMDTLEIHQRSGAPLIARFGLNRDHALLDALWPYYAGAANRILVGPIRQKLDARLHQLASLSDAEIASGGDAQVQAAYDTLKTYMMLAKPERAVAAFLLPQLVATSAPERPTHSQLSKGSWEDLRQQAIAFFANHVGRGAASSQAALAIVPDGNLVASTRQTIISVRGIQNSGDAIYQQIIDEATPKYPPLSLATLLGDAASQSSAGGATSRGLFGTTATVPGVFTRAAWEERISKAIDEAGEQRDVASDWVLSDTKVANASPSTLKGELRQRYFDDYARAWALFLNSLRWQPAPTLSATADQLTLLGDPQRSPLVALMSAIAYQAGTGANAQSLSDTLVSKAQQLIGADEKDPSKQAKPQLAPLAAAFGPILRLTGSDLASGAPSGGKGNAPPAATGDLSLARYLERITAMRLKTSQIVSSPDPDALARLAAQSVLQGKTSDIADSRDYASRVAASLGEQWSGFGAMFRAPFDQSWQVIVQPAASSLNEIWRTSILADWSKTFGGRYPFADSDNDASLPEMARFMRPDSGVIAQFVTSQLAGVVERQGDRWVASQGADSGALTIDPAFLNGLNKLTRTSTVLFPSGDARVRYELRAEPTPGVTDMRFVLSGRELHYFNQKQEWTPFEWPGQSLENLSHIEWQTEQGGLRTALDSQGRFGLVRLLERAKVVQQDNARYLLTWTPDTSQGIPLKVQLRSEAGGGPLDVLQLRNFVLPARIFVTGSANAGVRVSASGPPPLPMSAIEAAKHAAVPLPPGVPGGGALPDAVMQATTEQASGQRTALELAQAKAQVTERGMAKQTTVPKVAISPLATTSGRSESSSSPFGHALSLLGDAFVF
;
A
#
# COMPACT_ATOMS: atom_id res chain seq x y z
N MET A 1 -40.37 -87.17 -10.31
CA MET A 1 -41.02 -87.01 -11.63
C MET A 1 -42.19 -86.05 -11.50
N LEU A 2 -42.66 -85.45 -12.59
CA LEU A 2 -43.86 -84.60 -12.62
C LEU A 2 -44.91 -85.17 -13.58
N VAL A 3 -46.17 -85.17 -13.16
CA VAL A 3 -47.34 -85.52 -13.99
C VAL A 3 -47.98 -84.23 -14.50
N ALA A 4 -48.34 -84.21 -15.78
CA ALA A 4 -48.96 -83.08 -16.47
C ALA A 4 -50.21 -83.52 -17.26
N GLY A 5 -51.38 -83.26 -16.68
CA GLY A 5 -52.69 -83.57 -17.28
C GLY A 5 -53.80 -83.03 -16.38
N ASP A 6 -55.03 -83.03 -16.89
CA ASP A 6 -56.13 -82.31 -16.25
C ASP A 6 -56.63 -83.03 -14.99
N TYR A 7 -57.00 -82.27 -13.96
CA TYR A 7 -57.45 -82.78 -12.66
C TYR A 7 -58.44 -83.97 -12.70
N PRO A 8 -59.53 -83.98 -13.49
CA PRO A 8 -60.44 -85.14 -13.54
C PRO A 8 -59.80 -86.39 -14.17
N LEU A 9 -58.80 -86.25 -15.04
CA LEU A 9 -58.04 -87.38 -15.59
C LEU A 9 -57.08 -87.94 -14.54
N VAL A 10 -56.28 -87.07 -13.92
CA VAL A 10 -55.29 -87.48 -12.90
C VAL A 10 -55.98 -88.11 -11.69
N ARG A 11 -57.11 -87.56 -11.24
CA ARG A 11 -57.89 -88.11 -10.11
C ARG A 11 -58.48 -89.49 -10.37
N ARG A 12 -58.72 -89.85 -11.64
CA ARG A 12 -59.20 -91.19 -12.05
C ARG A 12 -58.10 -92.16 -12.47
N LEU A 13 -56.85 -91.71 -12.52
CA LEU A 13 -55.65 -92.52 -12.74
C LEU A 13 -54.86 -92.78 -11.45
N ALA A 14 -54.85 -91.80 -10.53
CA ALA A 14 -54.16 -91.87 -9.24
C ALA A 14 -54.86 -90.93 -8.23
N PRO A 15 -55.97 -91.33 -7.59
CA PRO A 15 -56.77 -90.44 -6.74
C PRO A 15 -55.97 -89.82 -5.59
N GLY A 16 -55.13 -90.59 -4.91
CA GLY A 16 -54.24 -90.09 -3.85
C GLY A 16 -53.31 -88.97 -4.33
N LEU A 17 -52.71 -89.11 -5.51
CA LEU A 17 -51.81 -88.11 -6.10
C LEU A 17 -52.55 -86.81 -6.48
N ALA A 18 -53.80 -86.91 -6.93
CA ALA A 18 -54.61 -85.74 -7.30
C ALA A 18 -55.06 -84.91 -6.09
N ASP A 19 -55.34 -85.58 -4.97
CA ASP A 19 -55.84 -84.93 -3.75
C ASP A 19 -54.70 -84.40 -2.85
N THR A 20 -53.48 -84.98 -2.90
CA THR A 20 -52.31 -84.50 -2.12
C THR A 20 -51.28 -83.68 -2.91
N GLY A 21 -51.24 -83.81 -4.25
CA GLY A 21 -50.24 -83.16 -5.12
C GLY A 21 -48.86 -83.83 -5.16
N TYR A 22 -48.60 -84.85 -4.33
CA TYR A 22 -47.38 -85.66 -4.35
C TYR A 22 -47.60 -87.07 -3.79
N ALA A 23 -46.82 -88.03 -4.25
CA ALA A 23 -46.80 -89.39 -3.71
C ALA A 23 -45.41 -90.03 -3.81
N ILE A 24 -45.13 -91.00 -2.94
CA ILE A 24 -43.83 -91.68 -2.84
C ILE A 24 -43.99 -93.15 -3.25
N LEU A 25 -43.36 -93.54 -4.36
CA LEU A 25 -43.43 -94.89 -4.93
C LEU A 25 -42.07 -95.59 -4.84
N GLY A 26 -41.70 -95.97 -3.61
CA GLY A 26 -40.35 -96.46 -3.30
C GLY A 26 -39.32 -95.34 -3.47
N ASN A 27 -38.29 -95.56 -4.28
CA ASN A 27 -37.24 -94.56 -4.53
C ASN A 27 -37.62 -93.55 -5.65
N THR A 28 -38.90 -93.22 -5.80
CA THR A 28 -39.41 -92.27 -6.81
C THR A 28 -40.50 -91.41 -6.19
N VAL A 29 -40.27 -90.11 -6.08
CA VAL A 29 -41.33 -89.13 -5.78
C VAL A 29 -42.02 -88.76 -7.09
N VAL A 30 -43.34 -88.96 -7.14
CA VAL A 30 -44.21 -88.47 -8.21
C VAL A 30 -44.90 -87.21 -7.72
N LEU A 31 -44.74 -86.12 -8.46
CA LEU A 31 -45.35 -84.82 -8.19
C LEU A 31 -46.46 -84.57 -9.20
N TYR A 32 -47.51 -83.85 -8.80
CA TYR A 32 -48.53 -83.36 -9.69
C TYR A 32 -48.72 -81.86 -9.46
N ALA A 33 -48.70 -81.06 -10.54
CA ALA A 33 -49.06 -79.65 -10.49
C ALA A 33 -50.51 -79.52 -10.94
N ARG A 34 -51.39 -79.08 -10.03
CA ARG A 34 -52.83 -79.09 -10.26
C ARG A 34 -53.18 -78.24 -11.47
N GLN A 35 -53.67 -78.89 -12.52
CA GLN A 35 -54.15 -78.25 -13.74
C GLN A 35 -55.68 -78.41 -13.81
N ILE A 36 -56.40 -77.29 -13.89
CA ILE A 36 -57.85 -77.26 -14.16
C ILE A 36 -58.02 -76.41 -15.40
N ASP A 37 -58.58 -77.00 -16.45
CA ASP A 37 -58.60 -76.45 -17.81
C ASP A 37 -57.18 -75.98 -18.22
N ASP A 38 -57.05 -74.80 -18.82
CA ASP A 38 -55.75 -74.24 -19.22
C ASP A 38 -54.97 -73.56 -18.06
N LYS A 39 -55.52 -73.58 -16.82
CA LYS A 39 -54.88 -72.98 -15.64
C LYS A 39 -54.03 -74.00 -14.90
N LEU A 40 -52.72 -73.78 -14.98
CA LEU A 40 -51.68 -74.56 -14.30
C LEU A 40 -51.21 -73.85 -13.03
N ASP A 41 -51.06 -74.59 -11.93
CA ASP A 41 -50.43 -74.07 -10.70
C ASP A 41 -48.94 -73.74 -10.94
N THR A 42 -48.66 -72.45 -11.12
CA THR A 42 -47.29 -71.94 -11.29
C THR A 42 -46.54 -71.71 -9.98
N GLU A 43 -47.23 -71.60 -8.84
CA GLU A 43 -46.57 -71.38 -7.55
C GLU A 43 -45.90 -72.67 -7.08
N TRP A 44 -46.59 -73.81 -7.16
CA TRP A 44 -46.02 -75.12 -6.87
C TRP A 44 -44.84 -75.45 -7.79
N LEU A 45 -44.92 -75.08 -9.07
CA LEU A 45 -43.81 -75.27 -10.02
C LEU A 45 -42.58 -74.40 -9.69
N ASP A 46 -42.76 -73.16 -9.21
CA ASP A 46 -41.60 -72.38 -8.75
C ASP A 46 -41.04 -72.89 -7.42
N GLN A 47 -41.87 -73.42 -6.51
CA GLN A 47 -41.39 -74.10 -5.32
C GLN A 47 -40.50 -75.31 -5.68
N ILE A 48 -40.95 -76.17 -6.61
CA ILE A 48 -40.15 -77.29 -7.16
C ILE A 48 -38.85 -76.79 -7.80
N ARG A 49 -38.90 -75.69 -8.58
CA ARG A 49 -37.70 -75.06 -9.17
C ARG A 49 -36.71 -74.55 -8.12
N ARG A 50 -37.19 -73.96 -7.02
CA ARG A 50 -36.37 -73.46 -5.92
C ARG A 50 -35.67 -74.60 -5.18
N LEU A 51 -36.36 -75.74 -4.96
CA LEU A 51 -35.80 -76.93 -4.30
C LEU A 51 -34.63 -77.56 -5.07
N ARG A 52 -34.71 -77.68 -6.40
CA ARG A 52 -33.61 -78.24 -7.23
C ARG A 52 -33.22 -77.35 -8.41
N ARG A 53 -32.67 -76.15 -8.13
CA ARG A 53 -32.24 -75.12 -9.13
C ARG A 53 -31.35 -75.57 -10.31
N ARG A 54 -30.78 -76.79 -10.29
CA ARG A 54 -29.95 -77.33 -11.39
C ARG A 54 -30.65 -78.32 -12.32
N ARG A 55 -31.52 -79.17 -11.77
CA ARG A 55 -32.44 -80.09 -12.47
C ARG A 55 -33.70 -80.21 -11.60
N PRO A 56 -34.75 -79.39 -11.79
CA PRO A 56 -35.92 -79.37 -10.91
C PRO A 56 -36.62 -80.73 -10.84
N ILE A 57 -36.83 -81.32 -12.02
CA ILE A 57 -37.45 -82.63 -12.21
C ILE A 57 -36.59 -83.45 -13.18
N ASP A 58 -36.57 -84.77 -12.99
CA ASP A 58 -35.76 -85.70 -13.78
C ASP A 58 -36.53 -86.28 -14.98
N ALA A 59 -37.87 -86.25 -14.95
CA ALA A 59 -38.78 -86.48 -16.09
C ALA A 59 -40.16 -85.84 -15.86
N ILE A 60 -40.86 -85.59 -16.97
CA ILE A 60 -42.27 -85.18 -17.03
C ILE A 60 -43.09 -86.23 -17.79
N VAL A 61 -44.29 -86.55 -17.30
CA VAL A 61 -45.23 -87.49 -17.92
C VAL A 61 -46.50 -86.72 -18.31
N ALA A 62 -46.72 -86.57 -19.61
CA ALA A 62 -47.91 -85.91 -20.15
C ALA A 62 -49.03 -86.94 -20.33
N ILE A 63 -50.19 -86.67 -19.73
CA ILE A 63 -51.36 -87.55 -19.84
C ILE A 63 -52.24 -87.12 -21.02
N THR A 64 -52.60 -88.09 -21.85
CA THR A 64 -53.64 -87.99 -22.88
C THR A 64 -54.74 -89.01 -22.66
N ARG A 65 -55.87 -88.79 -23.33
CA ARG A 65 -56.96 -89.75 -23.50
C ARG A 65 -57.61 -89.49 -24.85
N HIS A 66 -57.66 -90.48 -25.72
CA HIS A 66 -58.50 -90.42 -26.92
C HIS A 66 -59.99 -90.49 -26.54
N ARG A 67 -60.80 -89.47 -26.88
CA ARG A 67 -62.25 -89.48 -26.64
C ARG A 67 -62.97 -90.12 -27.83
N SER A 68 -63.51 -91.32 -27.62
CA SER A 68 -64.12 -92.20 -28.64
C SER A 68 -65.43 -91.71 -29.31
N SER A 69 -65.62 -90.39 -29.47
CA SER A 69 -66.87 -89.76 -29.91
C SER A 69 -66.63 -88.71 -30.98
N GLY A 70 -66.64 -89.13 -32.25
CA GLY A 70 -66.32 -88.30 -33.42
C GLY A 70 -64.87 -88.44 -33.88
N ASP A 71 -64.60 -88.03 -35.11
CA ASP A 71 -63.29 -88.18 -35.79
C ASP A 71 -62.29 -87.10 -35.32
N ALA A 72 -62.01 -87.10 -34.02
CA ALA A 72 -61.19 -86.11 -33.34
C ALA A 72 -59.74 -86.58 -33.24
N SER A 73 -58.87 -86.04 -34.10
CA SER A 73 -57.42 -86.17 -33.98
C SER A 73 -56.93 -85.63 -32.63
N PHE A 74 -55.89 -86.25 -32.06
CA PHE A 74 -55.26 -85.73 -30.84
C PHE A 74 -54.73 -84.30 -31.03
N ASP A 75 -54.89 -83.43 -30.03
CA ASP A 75 -54.37 -82.06 -30.08
C ASP A 75 -52.87 -82.01 -29.79
N VAL A 76 -52.09 -81.95 -30.87
CA VAL A 76 -50.63 -81.82 -30.88
C VAL A 76 -50.16 -80.49 -30.29
N ASP A 77 -50.88 -79.40 -30.58
CA ASP A 77 -50.49 -78.05 -30.17
C ASP A 77 -50.82 -77.81 -28.70
N GLU A 78 -51.94 -78.35 -28.19
CA GLU A 78 -52.25 -78.33 -26.77
C GLU A 78 -51.18 -79.10 -25.97
N LEU A 79 -50.79 -80.31 -26.41
CA LEU A 79 -49.76 -81.09 -25.71
C LEU A 79 -48.38 -80.41 -25.77
N ALA A 80 -47.99 -79.89 -26.94
CA ALA A 80 -46.74 -79.15 -27.10
C ALA A 80 -46.73 -77.86 -26.27
N ALA A 81 -47.85 -77.13 -26.18
CA ALA A 81 -48.02 -75.96 -25.32
C ALA A 81 -48.00 -76.32 -23.83
N ARG A 82 -48.69 -77.40 -23.43
CA ARG A 82 -48.73 -77.90 -22.05
C ARG A 82 -47.32 -78.25 -21.56
N LEU A 83 -46.53 -78.97 -22.37
CA LEU A 83 -45.10 -79.19 -22.11
C LEU A 83 -44.30 -77.88 -22.10
N ALA A 84 -44.47 -77.00 -23.09
CA ALA A 84 -43.75 -75.72 -23.16
C ALA A 84 -43.95 -74.84 -21.92
N ARG A 85 -45.17 -74.78 -21.37
CA ARG A 85 -45.51 -74.05 -20.14
C ARG A 85 -44.68 -74.56 -18.94
N HIS A 86 -44.64 -75.88 -18.75
CA HIS A 86 -43.84 -76.51 -17.70
C HIS A 86 -42.33 -76.24 -17.86
N ALA A 87 -41.77 -76.39 -19.07
CA ALA A 87 -40.34 -76.08 -19.33
C ALA A 87 -39.98 -74.62 -19.06
N ARG A 88 -40.87 -73.68 -19.41
CA ARG A 88 -40.65 -72.24 -19.20
C ARG A 88 -40.64 -71.91 -17.70
N MET A 89 -41.61 -72.39 -16.94
CA MET A 89 -41.66 -72.16 -15.49
C MET A 89 -40.44 -72.74 -14.77
N LEU A 90 -40.13 -74.02 -15.02
CA LEU A 90 -38.99 -74.71 -14.41
C LEU A 90 -37.61 -74.24 -14.95
N CYS A 91 -37.60 -73.49 -16.05
CA CYS A 91 -36.42 -73.11 -16.84
C CYS A 91 -35.56 -74.32 -17.30
N TRP A 92 -36.19 -75.49 -17.38
CA TRP A 92 -35.59 -76.79 -17.61
C TRP A 92 -36.59 -77.67 -18.36
N ALA A 93 -36.21 -78.10 -19.56
CA ALA A 93 -36.96 -79.07 -20.33
C ALA A 93 -36.46 -80.46 -19.94
N ALA A 94 -37.33 -81.25 -19.30
CA ALA A 94 -37.03 -82.60 -18.87
C ALA A 94 -37.14 -83.59 -20.06
N PRO A 95 -36.69 -84.84 -19.89
CA PRO A 95 -37.19 -85.96 -20.70
C PRO A 95 -38.72 -86.06 -20.52
N ALA A 96 -39.44 -86.04 -21.63
CA ALA A 96 -40.90 -86.17 -21.65
C ALA A 96 -41.32 -87.58 -22.04
N TYR A 97 -42.42 -88.06 -21.46
CA TYR A 97 -43.06 -89.33 -21.76
C TYR A 97 -44.55 -89.10 -21.99
N LEU A 98 -45.12 -89.77 -22.97
CA LEU A 98 -46.58 -89.81 -23.15
C LEU A 98 -47.16 -90.96 -22.31
N LEU A 99 -48.25 -90.70 -21.61
CA LEU A 99 -49.08 -91.70 -20.97
C LEU A 99 -50.49 -91.56 -21.53
N ASP A 100 -50.89 -92.46 -22.43
CA ASP A 100 -52.23 -92.45 -23.02
C ASP A 100 -53.13 -93.41 -22.23
N VAL A 101 -54.29 -92.90 -21.82
CA VAL A 101 -55.03 -93.45 -20.69
C VAL A 101 -56.41 -93.95 -21.12
N THR A 102 -56.68 -95.24 -20.92
CA THR A 102 -57.76 -95.99 -21.58
C THR A 102 -59.00 -96.19 -20.70
N ASP A 103 -60.19 -95.86 -21.21
CA ASP A 103 -61.48 -96.05 -20.50
C ASP A 103 -61.95 -97.53 -20.41
N PHE A 104 -61.19 -98.46 -21.00
CA PHE A 104 -61.41 -99.91 -20.90
C PHE A 104 -60.34 -100.57 -20.01
N GLY A 105 -60.71 -101.72 -19.43
CA GLY A 105 -60.03 -102.36 -18.31
C GLY A 105 -61.02 -102.88 -17.25
N SER A 106 -60.57 -103.80 -16.42
CA SER A 106 -61.36 -104.40 -15.33
C SER A 106 -60.70 -104.12 -13.98
N ASP A 107 -61.51 -103.83 -12.95
CA ASP A 107 -61.02 -103.50 -11.59
C ASP A 107 -60.46 -104.74 -10.83
N ARG A 108 -60.16 -105.84 -11.54
CA ARG A 108 -59.71 -107.13 -11.00
C ARG A 108 -58.30 -107.49 -11.48
N ALA A 109 -57.35 -106.65 -11.09
CA ALA A 109 -55.93 -106.96 -10.89
C ALA A 109 -55.35 -108.14 -11.72
N GLY A 110 -55.08 -107.91 -13.01
CA GLY A 110 -53.97 -108.58 -13.68
C GLY A 110 -52.63 -108.12 -13.06
N PRO A 111 -51.51 -108.82 -13.33
CA PRO A 111 -50.21 -108.40 -12.83
C PRO A 111 -49.82 -107.01 -13.36
N ASP A 112 -49.36 -106.14 -12.45
CA ASP A 112 -48.99 -104.76 -12.72
C ASP A 112 -47.72 -104.69 -13.60
N GLU A 113 -47.92 -104.54 -14.91
CA GLU A 113 -46.87 -104.56 -15.92
C GLU A 113 -46.88 -103.25 -16.74
N ALA A 114 -45.70 -102.71 -17.03
CA ALA A 114 -45.54 -101.43 -17.71
C ALA A 114 -45.77 -101.57 -19.23
N MET A 115 -47.03 -101.45 -19.66
CA MET A 115 -47.43 -101.51 -21.07
C MET A 115 -46.91 -100.29 -21.85
N GLY A 116 -45.86 -100.47 -22.66
CA GLY A 116 -45.30 -99.40 -23.49
C GLY A 116 -43.85 -99.63 -23.90
N PHE A 117 -43.19 -98.56 -24.36
CA PHE A 117 -41.77 -98.57 -24.76
C PHE A 117 -41.07 -97.24 -24.47
N THR A 118 -39.74 -97.24 -24.52
CA THR A 118 -38.92 -96.04 -24.33
C THR A 118 -37.73 -95.98 -25.28
N TRP A 119 -37.28 -94.76 -25.61
CA TRP A 119 -36.15 -94.50 -26.50
C TRP A 119 -34.99 -93.82 -25.75
N ALA A 120 -33.76 -94.29 -25.93
CA ALA A 120 -32.57 -93.65 -25.36
C ALA A 120 -32.18 -92.36 -26.10
N ASN A 121 -32.44 -92.29 -27.42
CA ASN A 121 -32.07 -91.16 -28.27
C ASN A 121 -33.03 -89.98 -28.10
N SER A 122 -32.50 -88.75 -28.14
CA SER A 122 -33.29 -87.52 -27.92
C SER A 122 -33.91 -86.91 -29.18
N ARG A 123 -33.87 -87.66 -30.28
CA ARG A 123 -34.51 -87.41 -31.58
C ARG A 123 -34.82 -88.79 -32.16
N VAL A 124 -36.06 -89.00 -32.59
CA VAL A 124 -36.58 -90.26 -33.14
C VAL A 124 -37.29 -89.90 -34.44
N SER A 125 -37.07 -90.66 -35.51
CA SER A 125 -37.77 -90.46 -36.80
C SER A 125 -39.19 -91.02 -36.73
N GLY A 126 -40.12 -90.49 -37.54
CA GLY A 126 -41.48 -91.03 -37.65
C GLY A 126 -41.52 -92.53 -37.99
N GLU A 127 -40.59 -93.00 -38.83
CA GLU A 127 -40.41 -94.42 -39.16
C GLU A 127 -40.12 -95.27 -37.90
N MET A 128 -39.16 -94.85 -37.07
CA MET A 128 -38.80 -95.56 -35.84
C MET A 128 -39.91 -95.48 -34.77
N ILE A 129 -40.76 -94.44 -34.82
CA ILE A 129 -41.96 -94.32 -33.98
C ILE A 129 -43.02 -95.34 -34.41
N ASP A 130 -43.33 -95.45 -35.71
CA ASP A 130 -44.33 -96.40 -36.19
C ASP A 130 -43.88 -97.86 -36.02
N GLU A 131 -42.58 -98.14 -36.24
CA GLU A 131 -41.97 -99.44 -35.94
C GLU A 131 -42.06 -99.79 -34.44
N SER A 132 -41.83 -98.81 -33.54
CA SER A 132 -41.98 -99.01 -32.09
C SER A 132 -43.44 -99.31 -31.71
N LEU A 133 -44.41 -98.59 -32.30
CA LEU A 133 -45.84 -98.85 -32.11
C LEU A 133 -46.28 -100.20 -32.70
N GLY A 134 -45.68 -100.62 -33.82
CA GLY A 134 -45.97 -101.92 -34.44
C GLY A 134 -45.51 -103.09 -33.59
N ASN A 135 -44.23 -103.11 -33.20
CA ASN A 135 -43.68 -104.13 -32.31
C ASN A 135 -44.43 -104.18 -30.96
N LEU A 136 -44.98 -103.06 -30.49
CA LEU A 136 -45.84 -103.04 -29.30
C LEU A 136 -47.20 -103.71 -29.56
N VAL A 137 -47.87 -103.44 -30.69
CA VAL A 137 -49.15 -104.09 -31.05
C VAL A 137 -48.98 -105.60 -31.16
N ASP A 138 -47.89 -106.07 -31.78
CA ASP A 138 -47.63 -107.50 -31.97
C ASP A 138 -47.36 -108.18 -30.62
N ASN A 139 -46.47 -107.61 -29.79
CA ASN A 139 -46.18 -108.11 -28.43
C ASN A 139 -47.43 -108.07 -27.50
N LEU A 140 -48.24 -107.01 -27.55
CA LEU A 140 -49.49 -106.94 -26.79
C LEU A 140 -50.53 -107.94 -27.30
N SER A 141 -50.50 -108.30 -28.59
CA SER A 141 -51.36 -109.35 -29.15
C SER A 141 -50.94 -110.73 -28.63
N ASP A 142 -49.65 -111.05 -28.64
CA ASP A 142 -49.12 -112.30 -28.10
C ASP A 142 -49.37 -112.43 -26.59
N ILE A 143 -49.03 -111.39 -25.81
CA ILE A 143 -49.35 -111.30 -24.38
C ILE A 143 -50.87 -111.42 -24.17
N GLY A 144 -51.68 -110.74 -24.97
CA GLY A 144 -53.14 -110.78 -24.90
C GLY A 144 -53.71 -112.18 -25.12
N VAL A 145 -53.24 -112.90 -26.13
CA VAL A 145 -53.64 -114.29 -26.40
C VAL A 145 -53.23 -115.22 -25.24
N VAL A 146 -51.99 -115.07 -24.73
CA VAL A 146 -51.50 -115.87 -23.59
C VAL A 146 -52.30 -115.58 -22.31
N ARG A 147 -52.55 -114.30 -21.99
CA ARG A 147 -53.31 -113.92 -20.78
C ARG A 147 -54.77 -114.35 -20.88
N LEU A 148 -55.44 -114.16 -22.02
CA LEU A 148 -56.81 -114.64 -22.25
C LEU A 148 -56.95 -116.16 -22.14
N ALA A 149 -55.93 -116.92 -22.57
CA ALA A 149 -55.90 -118.38 -22.44
C ALA A 149 -55.74 -118.87 -20.98
N VAL A 150 -55.13 -118.07 -20.11
CA VAL A 150 -54.97 -118.36 -18.67
C VAL A 150 -56.15 -117.81 -17.84
N ASN A 151 -56.65 -116.62 -18.20
CA ASN A 151 -57.76 -115.94 -17.54
C ASN A 151 -58.57 -115.11 -18.54
N ALA A 152 -59.79 -115.57 -18.86
CA ALA A 152 -60.68 -114.91 -19.82
C ALA A 152 -61.20 -113.52 -19.37
N ASP A 153 -60.90 -113.09 -18.14
CA ASP A 153 -61.20 -111.74 -17.63
C ASP A 153 -60.01 -110.76 -17.73
N ASP A 154 -58.76 -111.22 -17.94
CA ASP A 154 -57.61 -110.33 -18.21
C ASP A 154 -57.51 -110.02 -19.70
N ARG A 155 -58.47 -109.23 -20.18
CA ARG A 155 -58.57 -108.82 -21.59
C ARG A 155 -57.70 -107.63 -21.95
N TYR A 156 -57.11 -106.97 -20.94
CA TYR A 156 -56.52 -105.65 -21.12
C TYR A 156 -55.40 -105.59 -22.18
N PRO A 157 -54.45 -106.53 -22.27
CA PRO A 157 -53.41 -106.47 -23.30
C PRO A 157 -54.00 -106.63 -24.72
N ALA A 158 -55.01 -107.47 -24.90
CA ALA A 158 -55.66 -107.70 -26.19
C ALA A 158 -56.55 -106.52 -26.64
N GLU A 159 -57.32 -105.94 -25.72
CA GLU A 159 -58.10 -104.72 -25.97
C GLU A 159 -57.16 -103.52 -26.24
N LEU A 160 -56.03 -103.44 -25.54
CA LEU A 160 -55.00 -102.42 -25.78
C LEU A 160 -54.29 -102.62 -27.12
N ALA A 161 -53.94 -103.86 -27.51
CA ALA A 161 -53.40 -104.16 -28.83
C ALA A 161 -54.35 -103.69 -29.94
N GLN A 162 -55.66 -103.97 -29.81
CA GLN A 162 -56.66 -103.51 -30.76
C GLN A 162 -56.79 -101.96 -30.77
N HIS A 163 -56.67 -101.32 -29.62
CA HIS A 163 -56.72 -99.86 -29.48
C HIS A 163 -55.52 -99.16 -30.13
N VAL A 164 -54.30 -99.59 -29.80
CA VAL A 164 -53.06 -99.05 -30.38
C VAL A 164 -52.97 -99.39 -31.87
N SER A 165 -53.43 -100.56 -32.31
CA SER A 165 -53.53 -100.89 -33.74
C SER A 165 -54.49 -99.95 -34.48
N ARG A 166 -55.65 -99.63 -33.91
CA ARG A 166 -56.63 -98.72 -34.51
C ARG A 166 -56.13 -97.27 -34.57
N LEU A 167 -55.36 -96.85 -33.57
CA LEU A 167 -54.85 -95.48 -33.44
C LEU A 167 -53.40 -95.30 -33.96
N ARG A 168 -52.75 -96.35 -34.51
CA ARG A 168 -51.30 -96.34 -34.80
C ARG A 168 -50.85 -95.09 -35.57
N GLY A 169 -51.51 -94.77 -36.68
CA GLY A 169 -51.17 -93.59 -37.49
C GLY A 169 -51.39 -92.25 -36.76
N ALA A 170 -52.47 -92.13 -35.99
CA ALA A 170 -52.78 -90.91 -35.22
C ALA A 170 -51.83 -90.70 -34.03
N LEU A 171 -51.42 -91.78 -33.37
CA LEU A 171 -50.38 -91.77 -32.35
C LEU A 171 -49.02 -91.45 -32.97
N SER A 172 -48.65 -92.10 -34.08
CA SER A 172 -47.38 -91.88 -34.78
C SER A 172 -47.21 -90.41 -35.20
N ASP A 173 -48.26 -89.82 -35.80
CA ASP A 173 -48.26 -88.40 -36.20
C ASP A 173 -48.19 -87.45 -34.99
N LEU A 174 -48.91 -87.72 -33.90
CA LEU A 174 -48.77 -86.95 -32.66
C LEU A 174 -47.35 -87.01 -32.10
N LEU A 175 -46.78 -88.21 -31.98
CA LEU A 175 -45.46 -88.42 -31.39
C LEU A 175 -44.37 -87.77 -32.25
N HIS A 176 -44.48 -87.85 -33.57
CA HIS A 176 -43.55 -87.22 -34.49
C HIS A 176 -43.65 -85.69 -34.45
N ARG A 177 -44.85 -85.10 -34.60
CA ARG A 177 -45.02 -83.62 -34.57
C ARG A 177 -44.70 -83.01 -33.21
N THR A 178 -45.04 -83.67 -32.10
CA THR A 178 -44.70 -83.17 -30.76
C THR A 178 -43.19 -83.25 -30.48
N ALA A 179 -42.47 -84.20 -31.09
CA ALA A 179 -41.00 -84.26 -31.05
C ALA A 179 -40.31 -83.22 -31.96
N GLU A 180 -40.93 -82.84 -33.08
CA GLU A 180 -40.42 -81.75 -33.95
C GLU A 180 -40.80 -80.34 -33.45
N SER A 181 -41.84 -80.21 -32.63
CA SER A 181 -42.37 -78.92 -32.17
C SER A 181 -41.34 -78.07 -31.42
N SER A 182 -40.85 -77.03 -32.11
CA SER A 182 -39.93 -76.02 -31.56
C SER A 182 -40.47 -75.28 -30.32
N VAL A 183 -41.78 -75.34 -30.09
CA VAL A 183 -42.48 -74.72 -28.96
C VAL A 183 -42.23 -75.48 -27.66
N SER A 184 -42.30 -76.81 -27.69
CA SER A 184 -42.23 -77.71 -26.53
C SER A 184 -40.86 -77.70 -25.85
N ARG A 185 -39.77 -77.72 -26.65
CA ARG A 185 -38.35 -77.81 -26.24
C ARG A 185 -37.97 -79.02 -25.39
N HIS A 186 -38.92 -79.89 -25.04
CA HIS A 186 -38.67 -81.21 -24.46
C HIS A 186 -38.16 -82.17 -25.52
N THR A 187 -37.57 -83.28 -25.09
CA THR A 187 -37.28 -84.43 -25.94
C THR A 187 -38.18 -85.58 -25.47
N LEU A 188 -38.86 -86.21 -26.42
CA LEU A 188 -39.82 -87.28 -26.15
C LEU A 188 -39.08 -88.64 -26.09
N HIS A 189 -39.30 -89.40 -25.03
CA HIS A 189 -38.47 -90.56 -24.66
C HIS A 189 -39.25 -91.85 -24.39
N GLY A 190 -40.57 -91.86 -24.62
CA GLY A 190 -41.36 -93.08 -24.56
C GLY A 190 -42.86 -92.83 -24.55
N VAL A 191 -43.60 -93.92 -24.71
CA VAL A 191 -45.07 -93.99 -24.68
C VAL A 191 -45.47 -95.14 -23.78
N MET A 192 -46.39 -94.88 -22.87
CA MET A 192 -46.94 -95.84 -21.91
C MET A 192 -48.46 -95.79 -21.94
N PHE A 193 -49.10 -96.88 -21.52
CA PHE A 193 -50.56 -97.02 -21.49
C PHE A 193 -51.03 -97.47 -20.10
N ALA A 194 -52.18 -96.96 -19.65
CA ALA A 194 -52.78 -97.36 -18.38
C ALA A 194 -54.33 -97.32 -18.43
N PRO A 195 -55.04 -98.27 -17.80
CA PRO A 195 -56.48 -98.21 -17.62
C PRO A 195 -56.89 -97.15 -16.60
N LEU A 196 -58.19 -96.81 -16.59
CA LEU A 196 -58.80 -95.88 -15.64
C LEU A 196 -59.64 -96.59 -14.59
N PHE A 197 -59.60 -96.07 -13.36
CA PHE A 197 -60.54 -96.48 -12.33
C PHE A 197 -61.97 -96.07 -12.70
N LYS A 198 -62.92 -96.97 -12.44
CA LYS A 198 -64.35 -96.66 -12.51
C LYS A 198 -64.77 -95.86 -11.28
N GLU A 199 -65.54 -94.81 -11.55
CA GLU A 199 -65.89 -93.79 -10.57
C GLU A 199 -66.97 -94.32 -9.62
N ARG A 200 -66.59 -94.63 -8.39
CA ARG A 200 -67.47 -95.23 -7.39
C ARG A 200 -68.32 -94.15 -6.73
N ALA A 201 -69.64 -94.25 -6.83
CA ALA A 201 -70.56 -93.33 -6.17
C ALA A 201 -70.37 -93.36 -4.64
N PRO A 202 -70.53 -92.22 -3.93
CA PRO A 202 -70.31 -92.17 -2.49
C PRO A 202 -71.34 -93.03 -1.75
N GLN A 203 -70.86 -94.00 -0.97
CA GLN A 203 -71.64 -94.59 0.11
C GLN A 203 -71.43 -93.75 1.38
N SER A 204 -72.52 -93.54 2.12
CA SER A 204 -72.54 -92.72 3.34
C SER A 204 -71.65 -93.30 4.44
N PRO A 205 -71.13 -92.47 5.36
CA PRO A 205 -70.38 -92.96 6.51
C PRO A 205 -71.32 -93.53 7.57
N ASP A 206 -71.13 -94.80 7.92
CA ASP A 206 -71.55 -95.35 9.21
C ASP A 206 -70.33 -95.46 10.14
N PHE A 207 -70.57 -95.24 11.42
CA PHE A 207 -69.54 -95.23 12.48
C PHE A 207 -69.09 -96.66 12.82
N ASP A 208 -67.80 -96.85 13.09
CA ASP A 208 -67.37 -96.93 14.50
C ASP A 208 -65.85 -96.78 14.72
N LEU A 209 -65.49 -96.45 15.96
CA LEU A 209 -64.14 -96.21 16.49
C LEU A 209 -63.58 -97.49 17.16
N PRO A 210 -62.25 -97.73 17.25
CA PRO A 210 -61.42 -96.91 18.14
C PRO A 210 -59.94 -96.66 17.77
N SER A 211 -59.40 -95.71 18.52
CA SER A 211 -58.02 -95.22 18.67
C SER A 211 -56.86 -96.23 18.61
N GLY A 212 -55.75 -95.80 18.03
CA GLY A 212 -54.43 -96.43 18.20
C GLY A 212 -53.32 -95.59 17.56
N ASP A 213 -52.49 -94.92 18.37
CA ASP A 213 -51.44 -94.00 17.90
C ASP A 213 -50.26 -94.71 17.21
N SER A 214 -49.92 -94.28 15.99
CA SER A 214 -48.55 -94.26 15.45
C SER A 214 -48.50 -93.30 14.26
N ASN A 215 -47.54 -92.36 14.25
CA ASN A 215 -47.23 -91.60 13.04
C ASN A 215 -46.49 -92.50 12.05
N ASP A 216 -47.03 -92.63 10.83
CA ASP A 216 -46.33 -92.31 9.57
C ASP A 216 -47.35 -92.43 8.42
N GLY A 217 -48.19 -91.40 8.30
CA GLY A 217 -49.31 -91.33 7.35
C GLY A 217 -48.89 -91.02 5.92
N ASP A 218 -48.02 -91.85 5.34
CA ASP A 218 -47.65 -91.78 3.94
C ASP A 218 -48.89 -92.11 3.07
N PRO A 219 -49.30 -91.27 2.09
CA PRO A 219 -50.51 -91.49 1.29
C PRO A 219 -50.28 -92.62 0.28
N ALA A 220 -50.49 -93.86 0.75
CA ALA A 220 -50.32 -95.07 -0.04
C ALA A 220 -51.23 -95.07 -1.28
N ILE A 221 -50.63 -94.96 -2.47
CA ILE A 221 -51.30 -95.29 -3.72
C ILE A 221 -51.55 -96.80 -3.73
N ASP A 222 -52.77 -97.22 -4.13
CA ASP A 222 -53.13 -98.62 -4.36
C ASP A 222 -52.07 -99.32 -5.25
N PRO A 223 -51.82 -100.64 -5.10
CA PRO A 223 -50.63 -101.30 -5.64
C PRO A 223 -50.64 -101.54 -7.17
N GLN A 224 -51.36 -100.72 -7.94
CA GLN A 224 -51.52 -100.78 -9.39
C GLN A 224 -50.85 -99.56 -10.05
N HIS A 225 -50.27 -99.75 -11.24
CA HIS A 225 -49.42 -98.81 -12.00
C HIS A 225 -48.08 -98.46 -11.35
N ARG A 226 -47.67 -99.17 -10.30
CA ARG A 226 -46.39 -98.97 -9.62
C ARG A 226 -45.22 -99.29 -10.54
N THR A 227 -45.29 -100.37 -11.30
CA THR A 227 -44.21 -100.76 -12.23
C THR A 227 -44.09 -99.80 -13.41
N LEU A 228 -45.19 -99.20 -13.87
CA LEU A 228 -45.20 -98.14 -14.88
C LEU A 228 -44.42 -96.91 -14.40
N TRP A 229 -44.75 -96.38 -13.21
CA TRP A 229 -44.02 -95.23 -12.64
C TRP A 229 -42.54 -95.53 -12.38
N GLN A 230 -42.20 -96.75 -11.97
CA GLN A 230 -40.81 -97.18 -11.77
C GLN A 230 -40.04 -97.31 -13.09
N THR A 231 -40.66 -97.88 -14.13
CA THR A 231 -40.05 -98.05 -15.47
C THR A 231 -39.68 -96.72 -16.10
N ILE A 232 -40.58 -95.73 -16.04
CA ILE A 232 -40.29 -94.37 -16.51
C ILE A 232 -39.19 -93.73 -15.64
N ALA A 233 -39.22 -93.91 -14.33
CA ALA A 233 -38.21 -93.36 -13.43
C ALA A 233 -36.80 -93.88 -13.75
N ASP A 234 -36.62 -95.19 -13.92
CA ASP A 234 -35.31 -95.80 -14.19
C ASP A 234 -34.80 -95.57 -15.62
N HIS A 235 -35.68 -95.30 -16.59
CA HIS A 235 -35.22 -94.76 -17.88
C HIS A 235 -34.81 -93.28 -17.76
N SER A 236 -35.60 -92.46 -17.05
CA SER A 236 -35.31 -91.02 -16.91
C SER A 236 -33.95 -90.72 -16.29
N ARG A 237 -33.48 -91.58 -15.38
CA ARG A 237 -32.14 -91.49 -14.76
C ARG A 237 -30.98 -91.60 -15.76
N LYS A 238 -31.19 -92.29 -16.88
CA LYS A 238 -30.19 -92.50 -17.96
C LYS A 238 -30.19 -91.32 -18.95
N VAL A 239 -31.34 -90.65 -19.10
CA VAL A 239 -31.60 -89.62 -20.10
C VAL A 239 -31.35 -88.21 -19.54
N HIS A 240 -31.08 -87.23 -20.42
CA HIS A 240 -30.58 -85.91 -20.04
C HIS A 240 -31.44 -84.75 -20.60
N GLY A 241 -32.17 -84.09 -19.69
CA GLY A 241 -32.88 -82.84 -19.96
C GLY A 241 -31.94 -81.64 -20.24
N ARG A 242 -32.51 -80.52 -20.66
CA ARG A 242 -31.80 -79.33 -21.15
C ARG A 242 -32.24 -78.04 -20.46
N ARG A 243 -31.33 -77.09 -20.28
CA ARG A 243 -31.64 -75.74 -19.77
C ARG A 243 -32.37 -74.90 -20.82
N VAL A 244 -33.28 -74.05 -20.38
CA VAL A 244 -34.09 -73.17 -21.24
C VAL A 244 -33.86 -71.71 -20.85
N GLY A 245 -32.92 -71.03 -21.53
CA GLY A 245 -32.56 -69.63 -21.28
C GLY A 245 -31.23 -69.22 -21.94
N PHE A 246 -30.90 -67.92 -21.91
CA PHE A 246 -29.63 -67.39 -22.41
C PHE A 246 -28.46 -67.67 -21.46
N SER A 247 -27.25 -67.82 -22.01
CA SER A 247 -25.99 -68.01 -21.28
C SER A 247 -25.07 -66.80 -21.40
N LEU A 248 -24.60 -66.26 -20.27
CA LEU A 248 -23.72 -65.08 -20.21
C LEU A 248 -22.33 -65.26 -20.86
N SER A 249 -21.90 -66.50 -21.12
CA SER A 249 -20.59 -66.80 -21.71
C SER A 249 -20.52 -66.56 -23.22
N THR A 250 -21.60 -66.76 -23.96
CA THR A 250 -21.60 -66.66 -25.43
C THR A 250 -21.63 -65.22 -25.94
N THR A 251 -22.20 -64.28 -25.19
CA THR A 251 -22.17 -62.84 -25.53
C THR A 251 -20.77 -62.25 -25.42
N ALA A 252 -19.99 -62.67 -24.41
CA ALA A 252 -18.62 -62.22 -24.20
C ALA A 252 -17.69 -62.60 -25.38
N ALA A 253 -17.81 -63.82 -25.91
CA ALA A 253 -16.99 -64.32 -27.01
C ALA A 253 -17.16 -63.54 -28.33
N TRP A 254 -18.39 -63.08 -28.62
CA TRP A 254 -18.65 -62.24 -29.79
C TRP A 254 -18.05 -60.84 -29.66
N MET A 255 -18.14 -60.22 -28.47
CA MET A 255 -17.54 -58.91 -28.20
C MET A 255 -16.01 -58.93 -28.36
N THR A 256 -15.32 -59.96 -27.84
CA THR A 256 -13.86 -60.07 -27.98
C THR A 256 -13.42 -60.26 -29.43
N THR A 257 -14.18 -61.02 -30.23
CA THR A 257 -13.84 -61.29 -31.63
C THR A 257 -13.99 -60.04 -32.51
N ALA A 258 -14.99 -59.19 -32.23
CA ALA A 258 -15.18 -57.91 -32.91
C ALA A 258 -14.03 -56.91 -32.62
N LEU A 259 -13.57 -56.83 -31.37
CA LEU A 259 -12.47 -55.95 -30.95
C LEU A 259 -11.16 -56.28 -31.67
N ILE A 260 -10.80 -57.56 -31.77
CA ILE A 260 -9.56 -58.02 -32.44
C ILE A 260 -9.56 -57.62 -33.93
N SER A 261 -10.69 -57.81 -34.61
CA SER A 261 -10.87 -57.46 -36.03
C SER A 261 -10.72 -55.95 -36.27
N CYS A 262 -11.27 -55.12 -35.38
CA CYS A 262 -11.16 -53.66 -35.43
C CYS A 262 -9.71 -53.18 -35.27
N TRP A 263 -8.97 -53.77 -34.31
CA TRP A 263 -7.57 -53.44 -34.06
C TRP A 263 -6.67 -53.75 -35.28
N PHE A 264 -6.86 -54.91 -35.91
CA PHE A 264 -6.09 -55.29 -37.11
C PHE A 264 -6.31 -54.32 -38.28
N ALA A 265 -7.55 -53.96 -38.59
CA ALA A 265 -7.85 -53.01 -39.67
C ALA A 265 -7.22 -51.62 -39.42
N GLY A 266 -7.25 -51.16 -38.17
CA GLY A 266 -6.65 -49.88 -37.78
C GLY A 266 -5.12 -49.84 -37.91
N THR A 267 -4.41 -50.89 -37.51
CA THR A 267 -2.92 -50.92 -37.59
C THR A 267 -2.42 -50.79 -39.02
N MET A 268 -3.07 -51.43 -40.01
CA MET A 268 -2.71 -51.24 -41.42
C MET A 268 -2.89 -49.80 -41.89
N LEU A 269 -4.00 -49.15 -41.53
CA LEU A 269 -4.29 -47.76 -41.89
C LEU A 269 -3.27 -46.77 -41.30
N SER A 270 -2.84 -47.02 -40.05
CA SER A 270 -1.79 -46.25 -39.37
C SER A 270 -0.46 -46.34 -40.10
N GLY A 271 -0.06 -47.56 -40.52
CA GLY A 271 1.18 -47.80 -41.25
C GLY A 271 1.27 -47.08 -42.61
N PHE A 272 0.18 -47.07 -43.38
CA PHE A 272 0.14 -46.36 -44.67
C PHE A 272 0.20 -44.84 -44.51
N SER A 273 -0.59 -44.28 -43.59
CA SER A 273 -0.61 -42.84 -43.32
C SER A 273 0.77 -42.32 -42.89
N ASN A 274 1.38 -43.00 -41.91
CA ASN A 274 2.69 -42.63 -41.37
C ASN A 274 3.84 -42.80 -42.39
N ARG A 275 3.73 -43.73 -43.36
CA ARG A 275 4.72 -43.84 -44.44
C ARG A 275 4.64 -42.66 -45.42
N ALA A 276 3.45 -42.12 -45.66
CA ALA A 276 3.25 -40.99 -46.56
C ALA A 276 3.82 -39.68 -45.98
N THR A 277 3.63 -39.43 -44.68
CA THR A 277 4.16 -38.22 -43.99
C THR A 277 5.69 -38.22 -43.92
N ILE A 278 6.32 -39.36 -43.62
CA ILE A 278 7.78 -39.51 -43.67
C ILE A 278 8.32 -39.20 -45.08
N GLY A 279 7.65 -39.67 -46.12
CA GLY A 279 8.06 -39.44 -47.52
C GLY A 279 8.04 -37.97 -47.91
N SER A 280 6.95 -37.25 -47.63
CA SER A 280 6.80 -35.83 -48.00
C SER A 280 7.71 -34.90 -47.19
N ALA A 281 7.99 -35.23 -45.93
CA ALA A 281 8.92 -34.49 -45.08
C ALA A 281 10.40 -34.71 -45.48
N THR A 282 10.75 -35.88 -46.00
CA THR A 282 12.12 -36.16 -46.49
C THR A 282 12.42 -35.38 -47.78
N ASP A 283 11.43 -35.27 -48.66
CA ASP A 283 11.52 -34.51 -49.92
C ASP A 283 11.66 -32.98 -49.69
N THR A 284 10.93 -32.40 -48.72
CA THR A 284 11.09 -30.97 -48.37
C THR A 284 12.43 -30.68 -47.69
N ALA A 285 12.87 -31.52 -46.75
CA ALA A 285 14.15 -31.35 -46.06
C ALA A 285 15.36 -31.45 -47.03
N THR A 286 15.33 -32.39 -47.97
CA THR A 286 16.41 -32.55 -48.98
C THR A 286 16.44 -31.42 -50.00
N LYS A 287 15.29 -30.87 -50.39
CA LYS A 287 15.21 -29.66 -51.24
C LYS A 287 15.89 -28.45 -50.58
N LEU A 288 15.67 -28.23 -49.29
CA LEU A 288 16.23 -27.10 -48.53
C LEU A 288 17.77 -27.08 -48.46
N THR A 289 18.42 -28.24 -48.56
CA THR A 289 19.89 -28.35 -48.62
C THR A 289 20.49 -28.06 -50.02
N GLY A 290 19.67 -27.96 -51.07
CA GLY A 290 20.12 -27.68 -52.43
C GLY A 290 20.43 -26.19 -52.73
N PRO A 291 21.04 -25.89 -53.89
CA PRO A 291 21.25 -24.53 -54.37
C PRO A 291 19.94 -23.91 -54.90
N LEU A 292 19.12 -23.38 -53.99
CA LEU A 292 17.86 -22.71 -54.28
C LEU A 292 18.03 -21.19 -54.47
N ASN A 293 17.21 -20.58 -55.33
CA ASN A 293 17.08 -19.13 -55.38
C ASN A 293 16.49 -18.58 -54.06
N PRO A 294 16.83 -17.36 -53.60
CA PRO A 294 16.38 -16.85 -52.29
C PRO A 294 14.85 -16.88 -52.09
N THR A 295 14.08 -16.66 -53.16
CA THR A 295 12.61 -16.77 -53.14
C THR A 295 12.13 -18.21 -52.96
N GLN A 296 12.75 -19.16 -53.66
CA GLN A 296 12.42 -20.58 -53.53
C GLN A 296 12.84 -21.13 -52.17
N SER A 297 13.99 -20.70 -51.64
CA SER A 297 14.45 -21.13 -50.31
C SER A 297 13.52 -20.66 -49.19
N LEU A 298 12.96 -19.44 -49.29
CA LEU A 298 11.99 -18.95 -48.32
C LEU A 298 10.64 -19.68 -48.46
N GLN A 299 10.18 -19.97 -49.69
CA GLN A 299 9.01 -20.82 -49.95
C GLN A 299 9.16 -22.20 -49.30
N THR A 300 10.24 -22.92 -49.59
CA THR A 300 10.49 -24.25 -49.02
C THR A 300 10.65 -24.24 -47.49
N LEU A 301 11.14 -23.15 -46.91
CA LEU A 301 11.26 -22.99 -45.45
C LEU A 301 9.87 -22.86 -44.80
N THR A 302 8.98 -22.06 -45.40
CA THR A 302 7.59 -21.90 -44.93
C THR A 302 6.78 -23.19 -45.13
N ASP A 303 7.00 -23.93 -46.23
CA ASP A 303 6.33 -25.20 -46.47
C ASP A 303 6.80 -26.30 -45.49
N LEU A 304 8.10 -26.38 -45.18
CA LEU A 304 8.61 -27.26 -44.11
C LEU A 304 8.04 -26.84 -42.74
N GLY A 305 8.01 -25.53 -42.44
CA GLY A 305 7.39 -25.02 -41.22
C GLY A 305 5.92 -25.44 -41.09
N ARG A 306 5.13 -25.36 -42.18
CA ARG A 306 3.73 -25.81 -42.19
C ARG A 306 3.60 -27.33 -41.97
N GLN A 307 4.50 -28.15 -42.52
CA GLN A 307 4.54 -29.59 -42.22
C GLN A 307 4.83 -29.85 -40.74
N MET A 308 5.83 -29.16 -40.16
CA MET A 308 6.19 -29.30 -38.75
C MET A 308 5.05 -28.84 -37.82
N ASP A 309 4.37 -27.73 -38.15
CA ASP A 309 3.18 -27.26 -37.43
C ASP A 309 2.05 -28.32 -37.41
N THR A 310 1.79 -29.01 -38.53
CA THR A 310 0.79 -30.10 -38.54
C THR A 310 1.20 -31.30 -37.67
N LEU A 311 2.50 -31.65 -37.62
CA LEU A 311 3.02 -32.71 -36.75
C LEU A 311 2.96 -32.32 -35.27
N GLU A 312 3.25 -31.06 -34.92
CA GLU A 312 3.16 -30.54 -33.55
C GLU A 312 1.70 -30.41 -33.09
N ILE A 313 0.77 -30.08 -34.00
CA ILE A 313 -0.67 -30.16 -33.76
C ILE A 313 -1.07 -31.62 -33.47
N HIS A 314 -0.66 -32.60 -34.29
CA HIS A 314 -0.90 -34.03 -34.01
C HIS A 314 -0.33 -34.47 -32.65
N GLN A 315 0.81 -33.92 -32.22
CA GLN A 315 1.38 -34.21 -30.90
C GLN A 315 0.54 -33.61 -29.75
N ARG A 316 -0.07 -32.43 -29.95
CA ARG A 316 -0.83 -31.70 -28.92
C ARG A 316 -2.30 -32.10 -28.80
N SER A 317 -3.03 -32.19 -29.91
CA SER A 317 -4.45 -32.58 -29.93
C SER A 317 -4.66 -34.09 -30.09
N GLY A 318 -3.58 -34.83 -30.35
CA GLY A 318 -3.59 -36.24 -30.70
C GLY A 318 -3.75 -36.45 -32.20
N ALA A 319 -2.90 -37.29 -32.78
CA ALA A 319 -2.92 -37.65 -34.19
C ALA A 319 -4.31 -38.15 -34.65
N PRO A 320 -4.67 -38.02 -35.94
CA PRO A 320 -5.94 -38.54 -36.45
C PRO A 320 -6.12 -40.03 -36.12
N LEU A 321 -7.37 -40.47 -35.88
CA LEU A 321 -7.69 -41.85 -35.48
C LEU A 321 -7.02 -42.91 -36.36
N ILE A 322 -6.94 -42.65 -37.67
CA ILE A 322 -6.24 -43.46 -38.67
C ILE A 322 -4.78 -43.74 -38.26
N ALA A 323 -4.06 -42.76 -37.73
CA ALA A 323 -2.66 -42.88 -37.31
C ALA A 323 -2.48 -43.48 -35.90
N ARG A 324 -3.50 -43.49 -35.04
CA ARG A 324 -3.38 -43.83 -33.60
C ARG A 324 -3.17 -45.31 -33.28
N PHE A 325 -3.27 -46.22 -34.25
CA PHE A 325 -3.09 -47.68 -34.05
C PHE A 325 -1.61 -48.11 -33.98
N GLY A 326 -0.85 -47.54 -33.04
CA GLY A 326 0.48 -48.02 -32.62
C GLY A 326 1.66 -47.75 -33.56
N LEU A 327 1.45 -47.34 -34.83
CA LEU A 327 2.54 -47.08 -35.79
C LEU A 327 2.84 -45.58 -36.00
N ASN A 328 2.35 -44.69 -35.15
CA ASN A 328 2.64 -43.26 -35.25
C ASN A 328 4.14 -42.96 -35.02
N ARG A 329 4.74 -42.16 -35.90
CA ARG A 329 6.11 -41.61 -35.77
C ARG A 329 6.17 -40.08 -35.83
N ASP A 330 5.05 -39.36 -35.77
CA ASP A 330 4.97 -37.89 -35.84
C ASP A 330 6.05 -37.18 -34.98
N HIS A 331 6.21 -37.58 -33.72
CA HIS A 331 7.21 -37.02 -32.80
C HIS A 331 8.66 -37.29 -33.27
N ALA A 332 8.98 -38.53 -33.65
CA ALA A 332 10.32 -38.88 -34.13
C ALA A 332 10.65 -38.25 -35.49
N LEU A 333 9.63 -37.95 -36.29
CA LEU A 333 9.75 -37.19 -37.54
C LEU A 333 9.99 -35.70 -37.27
N LEU A 334 9.24 -35.09 -36.34
CA LEU A 334 9.41 -33.70 -35.91
C LEU A 334 10.83 -33.44 -35.38
N ASP A 335 11.34 -34.31 -34.49
CA ASP A 335 12.68 -34.23 -33.94
C ASP A 335 13.77 -34.33 -35.03
N ALA A 336 13.54 -35.17 -36.05
CA ALA A 336 14.46 -35.33 -37.18
C ALA A 336 14.46 -34.12 -38.14
N LEU A 337 13.36 -33.36 -38.22
CA LEU A 337 13.25 -32.18 -39.09
C LEU A 337 13.84 -30.91 -38.47
N TRP A 338 13.81 -30.79 -37.13
CA TRP A 338 14.29 -29.59 -36.41
C TRP A 338 15.70 -29.12 -36.79
N PRO A 339 16.73 -29.99 -36.93
CA PRO A 339 18.06 -29.56 -37.35
C PRO A 339 18.11 -28.96 -38.76
N TYR A 340 17.36 -29.52 -39.72
CA TYR A 340 17.28 -29.02 -41.09
C TYR A 340 16.55 -27.67 -41.15
N TYR A 341 15.43 -27.55 -40.42
CA TYR A 341 14.72 -26.29 -40.28
C TYR A 341 15.62 -25.22 -39.65
N ALA A 342 16.31 -25.53 -38.55
CA ALA A 342 17.15 -24.57 -37.84
C ALA A 342 18.31 -24.05 -38.69
N GLY A 343 19.05 -24.93 -39.37
CA GLY A 343 20.14 -24.52 -40.27
C GLY A 343 19.65 -23.66 -41.45
N ALA A 344 18.50 -24.01 -42.03
CA ALA A 344 17.90 -23.22 -43.11
C ALA A 344 17.36 -21.86 -42.62
N ALA A 345 16.65 -21.83 -41.49
CA ALA A 345 16.13 -20.60 -40.88
C ALA A 345 17.25 -19.64 -40.47
N ASN A 346 18.35 -20.15 -39.89
CA ASN A 346 19.49 -19.31 -39.51
C ASN A 346 20.12 -18.62 -40.73
N ARG A 347 20.28 -19.36 -41.85
CA ARG A 347 20.78 -18.82 -43.14
C ARG A 347 19.81 -17.84 -43.82
N ILE A 348 18.50 -18.12 -43.81
CA ILE A 348 17.50 -17.45 -44.67
C ILE A 348 16.80 -16.29 -43.95
N LEU A 349 16.45 -16.45 -42.67
CA LEU A 349 15.76 -15.46 -41.85
C LEU A 349 16.72 -14.73 -40.91
N VAL A 350 17.42 -15.49 -40.06
CA VAL A 350 18.09 -14.91 -38.89
C VAL A 350 19.31 -14.08 -39.27
N GLY A 351 20.15 -14.53 -40.21
CA GLY A 351 21.30 -13.76 -40.70
C GLY A 351 20.93 -12.34 -41.19
N PRO A 352 20.00 -12.19 -42.16
CA PRO A 352 19.53 -10.89 -42.64
C PRO A 352 18.87 -10.02 -41.55
N ILE A 353 18.07 -10.62 -40.66
CA ILE A 353 17.44 -9.92 -39.52
C ILE A 353 18.51 -9.41 -38.55
N ARG A 354 19.48 -10.26 -38.21
CA ARG A 354 20.61 -9.92 -37.33
C ARG A 354 21.38 -8.74 -37.87
N GLN A 355 21.71 -8.70 -39.16
CA GLN A 355 22.42 -7.57 -39.78
C GLN A 355 21.66 -6.23 -39.62
N LYS A 356 20.32 -6.23 -39.71
CA LYS A 356 19.50 -5.04 -39.45
C LYS A 356 19.51 -4.63 -37.97
N LEU A 357 19.51 -5.60 -37.04
CA LEU A 357 19.57 -5.34 -35.60
C LEU A 357 20.95 -4.87 -35.15
N ASP A 358 22.03 -5.52 -35.59
CA ASP A 358 23.42 -5.08 -35.36
C ASP A 358 23.59 -3.63 -35.84
N ALA A 359 23.11 -3.28 -37.04
CA ALA A 359 23.17 -1.91 -37.57
C ALA A 359 22.38 -0.89 -36.74
N ARG A 360 21.15 -1.21 -36.29
CA ARG A 360 20.38 -0.33 -35.39
C ARG A 360 21.06 -0.15 -34.04
N LEU A 361 21.64 -1.20 -33.47
CA LEU A 361 22.36 -1.12 -32.19
C LEU A 361 23.64 -0.28 -32.31
N HIS A 362 24.38 -0.39 -33.42
CA HIS A 362 25.55 0.47 -33.67
C HIS A 362 25.16 1.95 -33.81
N GLN A 363 24.01 2.25 -34.41
CA GLN A 363 23.47 3.61 -34.46
C GLN A 363 23.05 4.12 -33.08
N LEU A 364 22.42 3.28 -32.26
CA LEU A 364 22.01 3.65 -30.90
C LEU A 364 23.21 3.89 -29.97
N ALA A 365 24.25 3.06 -30.09
CA ALA A 365 25.49 3.20 -29.31
C ALA A 365 26.41 4.34 -29.77
N SER A 366 26.06 5.09 -30.83
CA SER A 366 26.82 6.25 -31.32
C SER A 366 26.16 7.60 -31.03
N LEU A 367 24.94 7.62 -30.46
CA LEU A 367 24.26 8.83 -29.99
C LEU A 367 24.75 9.22 -28.59
N SER A 368 24.75 10.52 -28.28
CA SER A 368 25.09 11.01 -26.94
C SER A 368 23.92 10.89 -25.96
N ASP A 369 24.21 10.80 -24.65
CA ASP A 369 23.20 10.73 -23.57
C ASP A 369 22.16 11.87 -23.67
N ALA A 370 22.59 13.07 -24.09
CA ALA A 370 21.73 14.25 -24.24
C ALA A 370 20.78 14.16 -25.46
N GLU A 371 21.25 13.65 -26.59
CA GLU A 371 20.42 13.45 -27.78
C GLU A 371 19.34 12.39 -27.54
N ILE A 372 19.69 11.30 -26.85
CA ILE A 372 18.74 10.24 -26.49
C ILE A 372 17.70 10.77 -25.49
N ALA A 373 18.11 11.54 -24.48
CA ALA A 373 17.17 12.18 -23.55
C ALA A 373 16.21 13.16 -24.25
N SER A 374 16.65 13.82 -25.33
CA SER A 374 15.80 14.73 -26.12
C SER A 374 14.73 14.03 -26.96
N GLY A 375 14.91 12.74 -27.28
CA GLY A 375 13.95 11.94 -28.05
C GLY A 375 12.74 11.43 -27.23
N GLY A 376 12.76 11.61 -25.91
CA GLY A 376 11.69 11.18 -25.01
C GLY A 376 11.53 9.66 -24.89
N ASP A 377 10.56 9.26 -24.05
CA ASP A 377 10.41 7.88 -23.59
C ASP A 377 10.20 6.86 -24.73
N ALA A 378 9.54 7.28 -25.81
CA ALA A 378 9.30 6.43 -26.98
C ALA A 378 10.61 5.99 -27.65
N GLN A 379 11.63 6.87 -27.71
CA GLN A 379 12.91 6.56 -28.34
C GLN A 379 13.81 5.73 -27.40
N VAL A 380 13.78 6.01 -26.10
CA VAL A 380 14.44 5.18 -25.07
C VAL A 380 13.84 3.76 -25.05
N GLN A 381 12.52 3.64 -25.15
CA GLN A 381 11.83 2.35 -25.18
C GLN A 381 12.11 1.58 -26.47
N ALA A 382 12.11 2.23 -27.64
CA ALA A 382 12.48 1.58 -28.91
C ALA A 382 13.94 1.09 -28.94
N ALA A 383 14.86 1.81 -28.29
CA ALA A 383 16.25 1.38 -28.13
C ALA A 383 16.35 0.13 -27.24
N TYR A 384 15.68 0.15 -26.09
CA TYR A 384 15.56 -0.98 -25.17
C TYR A 384 14.90 -2.20 -25.84
N ASP A 385 13.83 -2.01 -26.60
CA ASP A 385 13.13 -3.11 -27.28
C ASP A 385 13.97 -3.72 -28.40
N THR A 386 14.76 -2.91 -29.11
CA THR A 386 15.74 -3.40 -30.10
C THR A 386 16.80 -4.28 -29.43
N LEU A 387 17.35 -3.84 -28.29
CA LEU A 387 18.31 -4.63 -27.50
C LEU A 387 17.67 -5.91 -26.93
N LYS A 388 16.40 -5.85 -26.50
CA LYS A 388 15.62 -6.99 -26.02
C LYS A 388 15.37 -8.02 -27.11
N THR A 389 15.01 -7.60 -28.32
CA THR A 389 14.89 -8.47 -29.50
C THR A 389 16.22 -9.17 -29.80
N TYR A 390 17.33 -8.43 -29.82
CA TYR A 390 18.66 -8.99 -30.04
C TYR A 390 19.05 -10.02 -28.96
N MET A 391 18.83 -9.70 -27.69
CA MET A 391 19.10 -10.58 -26.56
C MET A 391 18.20 -11.83 -26.52
N MET A 392 16.94 -11.74 -26.98
CA MET A 392 16.07 -12.91 -27.15
C MET A 392 16.51 -13.83 -28.29
N LEU A 393 17.08 -13.29 -29.37
CA LEU A 393 17.70 -14.10 -30.44
C LEU A 393 19.02 -14.75 -30.00
N ALA A 394 19.78 -14.08 -29.13
CA ALA A 394 21.05 -14.59 -28.62
C ALA A 394 20.88 -15.62 -27.48
N LYS A 395 19.82 -15.48 -26.67
CA LYS A 395 19.45 -16.38 -25.58
C LYS A 395 18.03 -16.92 -25.82
N PRO A 396 17.85 -17.90 -26.73
CA PRO A 396 16.54 -18.42 -27.14
C PRO A 396 15.67 -18.92 -25.96
N GLU A 397 16.29 -19.39 -24.88
CA GLU A 397 15.64 -19.71 -23.59
C GLU A 397 14.71 -18.61 -23.05
N ARG A 398 14.96 -17.34 -23.42
CA ARG A 398 14.22 -16.16 -22.96
C ARG A 398 13.36 -15.51 -24.06
N ALA A 399 13.24 -16.16 -25.21
CA ALA A 399 12.50 -15.65 -26.36
C ALA A 399 10.98 -15.71 -26.15
N VAL A 400 10.33 -14.54 -26.21
CA VAL A 400 8.87 -14.41 -26.08
C VAL A 400 8.26 -14.11 -27.44
N ALA A 401 7.54 -15.09 -28.02
CA ALA A 401 6.97 -15.01 -29.37
C ALA A 401 6.14 -13.74 -29.62
N ALA A 402 5.26 -13.38 -28.67
CA ALA A 402 4.38 -12.21 -28.77
C ALA A 402 5.14 -10.86 -28.82
N PHE A 403 6.34 -10.79 -28.24
CA PHE A 403 7.21 -9.63 -28.32
C PHE A 403 8.08 -9.66 -29.58
N LEU A 404 8.66 -10.82 -29.90
CA LEU A 404 9.54 -10.98 -31.06
C LEU A 404 8.82 -10.74 -32.39
N LEU A 405 7.62 -11.31 -32.59
CA LEU A 405 6.94 -11.29 -33.88
C LEU A 405 6.79 -9.88 -34.49
N PRO A 406 6.24 -8.86 -33.81
CA PRO A 406 6.15 -7.51 -34.38
C PRO A 406 7.53 -6.87 -34.61
N GLN A 407 8.49 -7.06 -33.69
CA GLN A 407 9.83 -6.47 -33.80
C GLN A 407 10.62 -7.05 -34.98
N LEU A 408 10.53 -8.36 -35.22
CA LEU A 408 11.16 -9.06 -36.34
C LEU A 408 10.53 -8.62 -37.67
N VAL A 409 9.20 -8.51 -37.75
CA VAL A 409 8.51 -7.98 -38.95
C VAL A 409 8.99 -6.54 -39.24
N ALA A 410 9.13 -5.70 -38.22
CA ALA A 410 9.61 -4.32 -38.30
C ALA A 410 11.10 -4.14 -38.66
N THR A 411 11.86 -5.22 -38.89
CA THR A 411 13.21 -5.14 -39.49
C THR A 411 13.19 -5.05 -41.02
N SER A 412 12.05 -5.37 -41.65
CA SER A 412 11.89 -5.51 -43.12
C SER A 412 12.83 -6.53 -43.80
N ALA A 413 13.51 -7.38 -43.03
CA ALA A 413 14.37 -8.45 -43.55
C ALA A 413 13.66 -9.83 -43.53
N PRO A 414 14.06 -10.79 -44.38
CA PRO A 414 14.91 -10.60 -45.57
C PRO A 414 14.23 -9.73 -46.65
N GLU A 415 15.03 -8.92 -47.33
CA GLU A 415 14.55 -8.03 -48.39
C GLU A 415 14.18 -8.80 -49.67
N ARG A 416 13.24 -8.25 -50.44
CA ARG A 416 12.74 -8.87 -51.68
C ARG A 416 13.84 -8.91 -52.76
N PRO A 417 14.20 -10.09 -53.30
CA PRO A 417 15.12 -10.18 -54.43
C PRO A 417 14.58 -9.43 -55.66
N THR A 418 15.45 -8.72 -56.36
CA THR A 418 15.12 -7.92 -57.56
C THR A 418 14.40 -8.76 -58.62
N HIS A 419 14.88 -9.98 -58.89
CA HIS A 419 14.35 -10.91 -59.88
C HIS A 419 13.25 -11.88 -59.35
N SER A 420 12.61 -11.58 -58.21
CA SER A 420 11.53 -12.42 -57.66
C SER A 420 10.25 -12.38 -58.51
N GLN A 421 9.71 -13.56 -58.85
CA GLN A 421 8.44 -13.71 -59.58
C GLN A 421 7.18 -13.45 -58.71
N LEU A 422 7.32 -13.36 -57.38
CA LEU A 422 6.20 -13.00 -56.49
C LEU A 422 5.85 -11.51 -56.62
N SER A 423 4.73 -11.07 -56.04
CA SER A 423 4.40 -9.64 -55.94
C SER A 423 5.12 -9.00 -54.74
N LYS A 424 4.88 -7.71 -54.46
CA LYS A 424 5.34 -7.10 -53.19
C LYS A 424 4.53 -7.62 -52.00
N GLY A 425 3.23 -7.84 -52.17
CA GLY A 425 2.34 -8.39 -51.14
C GLY A 425 2.67 -9.84 -50.81
N SER A 426 2.71 -10.73 -51.80
CA SER A 426 2.97 -12.15 -51.55
C SER A 426 4.42 -12.48 -51.15
N TRP A 427 5.36 -11.54 -51.30
CA TRP A 427 6.64 -11.60 -50.59
C TRP A 427 6.48 -11.33 -49.10
N GLU A 428 5.74 -10.28 -48.75
CA GLU A 428 5.53 -9.86 -47.36
C GLU A 428 4.69 -10.88 -46.57
N ASP A 429 3.60 -11.40 -47.14
CA ASP A 429 2.79 -12.45 -46.52
C ASP A 429 3.64 -13.69 -46.17
N LEU A 430 4.48 -14.11 -47.13
CA LEU A 430 5.33 -15.29 -46.98
C LEU A 430 6.48 -15.04 -45.99
N ARG A 431 7.04 -13.82 -45.96
CA ARG A 431 8.00 -13.36 -44.95
C ARG A 431 7.38 -13.36 -43.56
N GLN A 432 6.14 -12.86 -43.42
CA GLN A 432 5.41 -12.84 -42.15
C GLN A 432 5.09 -14.25 -41.65
N GLN A 433 4.65 -15.18 -42.52
CA GLN A 433 4.46 -16.59 -42.15
C GLN A 433 5.76 -17.23 -41.64
N ALA A 434 6.87 -17.02 -42.35
CA ALA A 434 8.18 -17.55 -41.97
C ALA A 434 8.68 -16.98 -40.62
N ILE A 435 8.52 -15.67 -40.40
CA ILE A 435 8.86 -15.00 -39.14
C ILE A 435 7.94 -15.48 -37.99
N ALA A 436 6.63 -15.63 -38.25
CA ALA A 436 5.67 -16.08 -37.24
C ALA A 436 5.93 -17.51 -36.77
N PHE A 437 6.28 -18.43 -37.68
CA PHE A 437 6.68 -19.78 -37.31
C PHE A 437 7.99 -19.76 -36.52
N PHE A 438 9.02 -19.03 -36.98
CA PHE A 438 10.29 -18.90 -36.25
C PHE A 438 10.10 -18.33 -34.83
N ALA A 439 9.39 -17.22 -34.69
CA ALA A 439 9.16 -16.54 -33.41
C ALA A 439 8.37 -17.39 -32.42
N ASN A 440 7.48 -18.27 -32.88
CA ASN A 440 6.72 -19.18 -32.02
C ASN A 440 7.53 -20.35 -31.48
N HIS A 441 8.60 -20.78 -32.16
CA HIS A 441 9.32 -22.01 -31.81
C HIS A 441 10.76 -21.80 -31.32
N VAL A 442 11.38 -20.64 -31.59
CA VAL A 442 12.76 -20.32 -31.17
C VAL A 442 13.03 -20.55 -29.67
N GLY A 443 12.05 -20.30 -28.80
CA GLY A 443 12.14 -20.56 -27.35
C GLY A 443 11.52 -21.89 -26.88
N ARG A 444 10.96 -22.72 -27.75
CA ARG A 444 10.15 -23.90 -27.37
C ARG A 444 10.71 -25.27 -27.79
N GLY A 445 11.72 -25.31 -28.66
CA GLY A 445 12.34 -26.56 -29.11
C GLY A 445 13.23 -27.24 -28.06
N ALA A 446 13.75 -28.44 -28.37
CA ALA A 446 14.78 -29.10 -27.57
C ALA A 446 16.11 -28.30 -27.59
N ALA A 447 16.93 -28.43 -26.55
CA ALA A 447 18.16 -27.64 -26.36
C ALA A 447 19.13 -27.65 -27.57
N SER A 448 19.22 -28.76 -28.29
CA SER A 448 20.01 -28.89 -29.53
C SER A 448 19.48 -28.03 -30.68
N SER A 449 18.15 -27.94 -30.83
CA SER A 449 17.50 -27.08 -31.83
C SER A 449 17.46 -25.61 -31.42
N GLN A 450 17.28 -25.31 -30.12
CA GLN A 450 17.41 -23.94 -29.57
C GLN A 450 18.81 -23.39 -29.84
N ALA A 451 19.87 -24.14 -29.55
CA ALA A 451 21.24 -23.73 -29.82
C ALA A 451 21.52 -23.46 -31.32
N ALA A 452 20.91 -24.23 -32.23
CA ALA A 452 21.04 -24.02 -33.68
C ALA A 452 20.27 -22.80 -34.22
N LEU A 453 19.25 -22.34 -33.49
CA LEU A 453 18.44 -21.15 -33.82
C LEU A 453 18.99 -19.84 -33.23
N ALA A 454 19.97 -19.92 -32.33
CA ALA A 454 20.57 -18.75 -31.68
C ALA A 454 21.49 -17.92 -32.60
N ILE A 455 21.60 -16.62 -32.32
CA ILE A 455 22.70 -15.78 -32.83
C ILE A 455 23.87 -15.75 -31.85
N VAL A 456 25.10 -15.65 -32.36
CA VAL A 456 26.31 -15.37 -31.57
C VAL A 456 26.36 -13.85 -31.30
N PRO A 457 26.07 -13.35 -30.08
CA PRO A 457 26.00 -11.91 -29.83
C PRO A 457 27.37 -11.23 -29.87
N ASP A 458 27.41 -9.97 -30.28
CA ASP A 458 28.57 -9.10 -30.02
C ASP A 458 28.50 -8.58 -28.58
N GLY A 459 29.43 -9.02 -27.73
CA GLY A 459 29.48 -8.63 -26.32
C GLY A 459 29.81 -7.15 -26.08
N ASN A 460 30.57 -6.51 -26.97
CA ASN A 460 30.94 -5.10 -26.85
C ASN A 460 29.75 -4.21 -27.20
N LEU A 461 29.05 -4.53 -28.29
CA LEU A 461 27.85 -3.82 -28.75
C LEU A 461 26.71 -3.87 -27.72
N VAL A 462 26.57 -5.03 -27.06
CA VAL A 462 25.58 -5.22 -25.98
C VAL A 462 25.98 -4.43 -24.73
N ALA A 463 27.27 -4.41 -24.37
CA ALA A 463 27.76 -3.65 -23.22
C ALA A 463 27.60 -2.14 -23.40
N SER A 464 27.96 -1.58 -24.56
CA SER A 464 27.80 -0.15 -24.85
C SER A 464 26.33 0.27 -24.84
N THR A 465 25.46 -0.45 -25.56
CA THR A 465 24.02 -0.14 -25.63
C THR A 465 23.37 -0.21 -24.24
N ARG A 466 23.74 -1.19 -23.40
CA ARG A 466 23.27 -1.26 -22.01
C ARG A 466 23.67 -0.04 -21.20
N GLN A 467 24.94 0.36 -21.25
CA GLN A 467 25.44 1.50 -20.47
C GLN A 467 24.68 2.78 -20.80
N THR A 468 24.43 3.03 -22.09
CA THR A 468 23.68 4.20 -22.59
C THR A 468 22.19 4.16 -22.21
N ILE A 469 21.56 2.99 -22.15
CA ILE A 469 20.16 2.89 -21.67
C ILE A 469 20.11 3.08 -20.14
N ILE A 470 21.12 2.60 -19.40
CA ILE A 470 21.19 2.71 -17.93
C ILE A 470 21.46 4.16 -17.50
N SER A 471 22.34 4.91 -18.19
CA SER A 471 22.58 6.34 -17.89
C SER A 471 21.30 7.16 -18.04
N VAL A 472 20.64 7.10 -19.19
CA VAL A 472 19.43 7.88 -19.49
C VAL A 472 18.25 7.46 -18.58
N ARG A 473 17.96 6.16 -18.47
CA ARG A 473 16.84 5.65 -17.65
C ARG A 473 17.07 5.92 -16.15
N GLY A 474 18.33 5.94 -15.69
CA GLY A 474 18.70 6.24 -14.31
C GLY A 474 18.44 7.68 -13.88
N ILE A 475 18.58 8.65 -14.80
CA ILE A 475 18.27 10.06 -14.57
C ILE A 475 16.76 10.27 -14.42
N GLN A 476 15.97 9.67 -15.31
CA GLN A 476 14.50 9.78 -15.29
C GLN A 476 13.87 9.08 -14.06
N ASN A 477 14.40 7.93 -13.62
CA ASN A 477 13.82 7.11 -12.55
C ASN A 477 14.52 7.29 -11.19
N SER A 478 14.91 8.53 -10.89
CA SER A 478 15.41 8.95 -9.58
C SER A 478 14.26 9.01 -8.55
N GLY A 479 14.57 8.72 -7.27
CA GLY A 479 13.56 8.78 -6.20
C GLY A 479 12.95 10.18 -6.04
N ASP A 480 13.73 11.22 -6.35
CA ASP A 480 13.29 12.61 -6.41
C ASP A 480 12.22 12.85 -7.47
N ALA A 481 12.41 12.38 -8.71
CA ALA A 481 11.42 12.55 -9.77
C ALA A 481 10.11 11.82 -9.45
N ILE A 482 10.19 10.59 -8.95
CA ILE A 482 9.04 9.79 -8.51
C ILE A 482 8.29 10.49 -7.36
N TYR A 483 9.01 11.05 -6.38
CA TYR A 483 8.41 11.79 -5.29
C TYR A 483 7.65 13.03 -5.78
N GLN A 484 8.25 13.85 -6.66
CA GLN A 484 7.58 15.04 -7.19
C GLN A 484 6.33 14.65 -8.00
N GLN A 485 6.41 13.63 -8.86
CA GLN A 485 5.24 13.15 -9.61
C GLN A 485 4.07 12.75 -8.69
N ILE A 486 4.34 12.02 -7.61
CA ILE A 486 3.30 11.61 -6.64
C ILE A 486 2.65 12.84 -5.97
N ILE A 487 3.41 13.90 -5.69
CA ILE A 487 2.90 15.15 -5.12
C ILE A 487 2.12 15.97 -6.15
N ASP A 488 2.63 16.11 -7.38
CA ASP A 488 1.98 16.87 -8.46
C ASP A 488 0.66 16.23 -8.91
N GLU A 489 0.59 14.89 -9.02
CA GLU A 489 -0.65 14.19 -9.33
C GLU A 489 -1.71 14.29 -8.21
N ALA A 490 -1.28 14.45 -6.95
CA ALA A 490 -2.16 14.59 -5.81
C ALA A 490 -2.64 16.04 -5.58
N THR A 491 -1.81 17.04 -5.92
CA THR A 491 -2.06 18.46 -5.63
C THR A 491 -3.40 19.00 -6.16
N PRO A 492 -3.86 18.69 -7.39
CA PRO A 492 -5.18 19.12 -7.87
C PRO A 492 -6.38 18.54 -7.10
N LYS A 493 -6.19 17.46 -6.33
CA LYS A 493 -7.27 16.75 -5.63
C LYS A 493 -7.50 17.24 -4.21
N TYR A 494 -6.47 17.80 -3.57
CA TYR A 494 -6.51 18.22 -2.16
C TYR A 494 -6.23 19.74 -2.04
N PRO A 495 -7.27 20.58 -1.88
CA PRO A 495 -7.11 22.03 -1.82
C PRO A 495 -6.29 22.46 -0.58
N PRO A 496 -5.58 23.61 -0.63
CA PRO A 496 -4.79 24.08 0.51
C PRO A 496 -5.63 24.33 1.77
N LEU A 497 -5.21 23.74 2.88
CA LEU A 497 -5.85 23.86 4.18
C LEU A 497 -5.58 25.25 4.78
N SER A 498 -6.65 25.98 5.08
CA SER A 498 -6.58 27.29 5.74
C SER A 498 -6.88 27.20 7.23
N LEU A 499 -6.43 28.19 8.01
CA LEU A 499 -6.77 28.30 9.43
C LEU A 499 -8.30 28.37 9.66
N ALA A 500 -9.04 29.00 8.75
CA ALA A 500 -10.50 29.09 8.83
C ALA A 500 -11.20 27.75 8.56
N THR A 501 -10.64 26.91 7.69
CA THR A 501 -11.11 25.54 7.45
C THR A 501 -10.83 24.66 8.68
N LEU A 502 -9.57 24.68 9.13
CA LEU A 502 -9.08 23.90 10.26
C LEU A 502 -9.87 24.16 11.56
N LEU A 503 -10.18 25.44 11.85
CA LEU A 503 -11.00 25.81 13.01
C LEU A 503 -12.52 25.64 12.77
N GLY A 504 -12.97 25.61 11.51
CA GLY A 504 -14.37 25.41 11.15
C GLY A 504 -14.83 23.97 11.39
N ASP A 505 -14.04 22.99 10.96
CA ASP A 505 -14.37 21.57 11.14
C ASP A 505 -14.16 21.09 12.59
N ALA A 506 -13.22 21.69 13.33
CA ALA A 506 -13.10 21.47 14.77
C ALA A 506 -14.35 21.96 15.53
N ALA A 507 -15.01 23.03 15.07
CA ALA A 507 -16.24 23.54 15.66
C ALA A 507 -17.51 22.79 15.21
N SER A 508 -17.49 22.11 14.06
CA SER A 508 -18.65 21.34 13.56
C SER A 508 -18.83 19.98 14.26
N GLN A 509 -17.77 19.44 14.86
CA GLN A 509 -17.81 18.19 15.64
C GLN A 509 -18.23 18.40 17.12
N SER A 510 -18.23 19.64 17.63
CA SER A 510 -18.76 19.97 18.95
C SER A 510 -20.25 20.35 18.87
N SER A 511 -21.11 19.63 19.58
CA SER A 511 -22.58 19.83 19.56
C SER A 511 -23.04 21.06 20.37
N ALA A 512 -22.46 22.24 20.14
CA ALA A 512 -22.82 23.49 20.80
C ALA A 512 -22.54 24.71 19.89
N GLY A 513 -23.63 25.36 19.44
CA GLY A 513 -23.72 26.67 18.76
C GLY A 513 -22.43 27.30 18.22
N GLY A 514 -22.25 27.25 16.90
CA GLY A 514 -21.06 27.76 16.21
C GLY A 514 -20.72 29.22 16.52
N ALA A 515 -19.50 29.44 17.02
CA ALA A 515 -18.89 30.75 17.24
C ALA A 515 -17.79 30.98 16.19
N THR A 516 -17.82 32.13 15.51
CA THR A 516 -16.83 32.47 14.48
C THR A 516 -15.49 32.85 15.12
N SER A 517 -14.53 31.92 15.10
CA SER A 517 -13.14 32.07 15.58
C SER A 517 -12.27 33.06 14.77
N ARG A 518 -12.89 33.96 14.00
CA ARG A 518 -12.25 35.09 13.29
C ARG A 518 -12.02 36.25 14.27
N GLY A 519 -10.81 36.38 14.82
CA GLY A 519 -10.44 37.60 15.57
C GLY A 519 -9.25 37.53 16.54
N LEU A 520 -8.77 36.33 16.95
CA LEU A 520 -7.58 36.23 17.81
C LEU A 520 -6.29 35.96 17.05
N PHE A 521 -6.37 35.15 15.98
CA PHE A 521 -5.22 34.68 15.23
C PHE A 521 -5.33 35.09 13.76
N GLY A 522 -4.20 35.42 13.15
CA GLY A 522 -4.09 35.69 11.72
C GLY A 522 -2.92 34.91 11.11
N THR A 523 -3.10 34.43 9.88
CA THR A 523 -2.01 33.99 9.01
C THR A 523 -2.44 34.18 7.55
N THR A 524 -1.46 34.42 6.68
CA THR A 524 -1.60 34.42 5.21
C THR A 524 -1.15 33.10 4.57
N ALA A 525 -0.56 32.18 5.35
CA ALA A 525 -0.10 30.89 4.85
C ALA A 525 -1.21 29.81 4.94
N THR A 526 -1.10 28.82 4.07
CA THR A 526 -1.92 27.61 4.04
C THR A 526 -1.01 26.39 4.02
N VAL A 527 -1.48 25.24 4.50
CA VAL A 527 -0.79 23.96 4.31
C VAL A 527 -1.24 23.38 2.95
N PRO A 528 -0.35 22.99 2.03
CA PRO A 528 -0.75 22.28 0.81
C PRO A 528 -1.55 21.02 1.15
N GLY A 529 -2.71 20.80 0.52
CA GLY A 529 -3.65 19.76 0.95
C GLY A 529 -3.08 18.33 0.90
N VAL A 530 -2.04 18.11 0.08
CA VAL A 530 -1.25 16.86 0.03
C VAL A 530 -0.56 16.53 1.35
N PHE A 531 -0.28 17.51 2.22
CA PHE A 531 0.31 17.32 3.56
C PHE A 531 -0.77 17.34 4.65
N THR A 532 -1.84 16.58 4.43
CA THR A 532 -2.90 16.35 5.42
C THR A 532 -3.13 14.86 5.64
N ARG A 533 -3.74 14.53 6.78
CA ARG A 533 -4.07 13.15 7.14
C ARG A 533 -4.90 12.42 6.07
N ALA A 534 -5.91 13.11 5.53
CA ALA A 534 -6.78 12.55 4.48
C ALA A 534 -5.99 12.20 3.21
N ALA A 535 -5.15 13.12 2.72
CA ALA A 535 -4.32 12.86 1.54
C ALA A 535 -3.37 11.66 1.74
N TRP A 536 -2.80 11.51 2.94
CA TRP A 536 -2.00 10.33 3.31
C TRP A 536 -2.81 9.03 3.29
N GLU A 537 -3.92 8.96 4.05
CA GLU A 537 -4.71 7.73 4.24
C GLU A 537 -5.46 7.31 2.95
N GLU A 538 -5.88 8.27 2.13
CA GLU A 538 -6.61 7.99 0.89
C GLU A 538 -5.71 7.65 -0.31
N ARG A 539 -4.60 8.39 -0.50
CA ARG A 539 -3.87 8.43 -1.78
C ARG A 539 -2.35 8.29 -1.66
N ILE A 540 -1.66 9.17 -0.92
CA ILE A 540 -0.19 9.23 -0.95
C ILE A 540 0.44 7.92 -0.46
N SER A 541 -0.11 7.31 0.59
CA SER A 541 0.37 6.01 1.09
C SER A 541 0.28 4.89 0.05
N LYS A 542 -0.75 4.90 -0.81
CA LYS A 542 -0.94 3.91 -1.89
C LYS A 542 -0.02 4.19 -3.07
N ALA A 543 0.09 5.45 -3.49
CA ALA A 543 0.96 5.85 -4.60
C ALA A 543 2.45 5.55 -4.33
N ILE A 544 2.93 5.76 -3.10
CA ILE A 544 4.31 5.38 -2.71
C ILE A 544 4.48 3.85 -2.68
N ASP A 545 3.43 3.11 -2.32
CA ASP A 545 3.46 1.65 -2.26
C ASP A 545 3.46 1.04 -3.68
N GLU A 546 2.60 1.52 -4.57
CA GLU A 546 2.55 1.17 -6.00
C GLU A 546 3.88 1.48 -6.71
N ALA A 547 4.48 2.66 -6.45
CA ALA A 547 5.78 3.04 -7.00
C ALA A 547 6.94 2.15 -6.50
N GLY A 548 6.82 1.59 -5.28
CA GLY A 548 7.78 0.61 -4.76
C GLY A 548 7.70 -0.73 -5.49
N GLU A 549 6.49 -1.22 -5.75
CA GLU A 549 6.24 -2.52 -6.41
C GLU A 549 6.62 -2.51 -7.90
N GLN A 550 6.39 -1.40 -8.61
CA GLN A 550 6.77 -1.26 -10.02
C GLN A 550 8.29 -1.38 -10.26
N ARG A 551 9.12 -1.03 -9.27
CA ARG A 551 10.59 -1.10 -9.40
C ARG A 551 11.14 -2.53 -9.27
N ASP A 552 10.44 -3.43 -8.57
CA ASP A 552 10.83 -4.85 -8.47
C ASP A 552 10.72 -5.56 -9.84
N VAL A 553 9.70 -5.20 -10.63
CA VAL A 553 9.49 -5.69 -12.00
C VAL A 553 10.57 -5.17 -12.98
N ALA A 554 11.22 -4.04 -12.65
CA ALA A 554 12.27 -3.43 -13.46
C ALA A 554 13.66 -4.10 -13.31
N SER A 555 13.77 -5.20 -12.55
CA SER A 555 14.97 -6.05 -12.45
C SER A 555 15.16 -6.91 -13.73
N ASP A 556 15.24 -6.24 -14.88
CA ASP A 556 15.13 -6.85 -16.20
C ASP A 556 16.48 -7.30 -16.77
N TRP A 557 16.52 -8.59 -17.09
CA TRP A 557 17.69 -9.34 -17.57
C TRP A 557 18.31 -8.85 -18.89
N VAL A 558 17.63 -7.97 -19.63
CA VAL A 558 18.20 -7.35 -20.83
C VAL A 558 19.30 -6.36 -20.45
N LEU A 559 19.18 -5.70 -19.29
CA LEU A 559 20.09 -4.64 -18.85
C LEU A 559 21.23 -5.14 -17.96
N SER A 560 21.07 -6.26 -17.24
CA SER A 560 22.10 -6.82 -16.35
C SER A 560 22.27 -8.34 -16.50
N ASP A 561 23.52 -8.79 -16.69
CA ASP A 561 23.90 -10.21 -16.67
C ASP A 561 24.38 -10.68 -15.28
N THR A 562 24.70 -9.75 -14.38
CA THR A 562 25.26 -10.02 -13.05
C THR A 562 24.21 -9.87 -11.96
N LYS A 563 24.14 -10.85 -11.04
CA LYS A 563 23.39 -10.74 -9.77
C LYS A 563 24.05 -9.74 -8.81
N VAL A 564 24.00 -8.44 -9.13
CA VAL A 564 24.40 -7.37 -8.20
C VAL A 564 23.22 -7.08 -7.30
N ALA A 565 23.25 -7.65 -6.09
CA ALA A 565 22.35 -7.23 -5.03
C ALA A 565 22.78 -5.85 -4.52
N ASN A 566 21.94 -4.84 -4.73
CA ASN A 566 21.96 -3.55 -4.02
C ASN A 566 20.56 -2.91 -4.14
N ALA A 567 20.11 -2.26 -3.06
CA ALA A 567 18.74 -1.75 -2.85
C ALA A 567 17.63 -2.83 -2.92
N SER A 568 17.27 -3.40 -1.76
CA SER A 568 16.02 -4.17 -1.61
C SER A 568 14.80 -3.23 -1.59
N PRO A 569 13.62 -3.61 -2.14
CA PRO A 569 12.47 -2.71 -2.34
C PRO A 569 11.92 -2.07 -1.05
N SER A 570 12.17 -2.67 0.11
CA SER A 570 11.89 -2.11 1.43
C SER A 570 12.58 -0.78 1.73
N THR A 571 13.74 -0.50 1.11
CA THR A 571 14.55 0.71 1.36
C THR A 571 13.92 1.95 0.73
N LEU A 572 13.68 1.95 -0.59
CA LEU A 572 13.04 3.05 -1.30
C LEU A 572 11.64 3.39 -0.74
N LYS A 573 10.86 2.38 -0.37
CA LYS A 573 9.56 2.57 0.30
C LYS A 573 9.70 3.24 1.67
N GLY A 574 10.78 2.97 2.40
CA GLY A 574 11.14 3.70 3.62
C GLY A 574 11.55 5.14 3.34
N GLU A 575 12.46 5.35 2.39
CA GLU A 575 13.02 6.66 2.01
C GLU A 575 11.95 7.64 1.49
N LEU A 576 11.08 7.20 0.57
CA LEU A 576 9.98 8.01 0.04
C LEU A 576 8.96 8.40 1.13
N ARG A 577 8.64 7.46 2.04
CA ARG A 577 7.74 7.73 3.18
C ARG A 577 8.40 8.69 4.18
N GLN A 578 9.68 8.51 4.49
CA GLN A 578 10.41 9.40 5.38
C GLN A 578 10.45 10.83 4.81
N ARG A 579 10.84 10.99 3.53
CA ARG A 579 10.82 12.27 2.82
C ARG A 579 9.45 12.93 2.86
N TYR A 580 8.38 12.17 2.60
CA TYR A 580 7.02 12.69 2.73
C TYR A 580 6.72 13.23 4.12
N PHE A 581 7.10 12.52 5.19
CA PHE A 581 6.87 12.98 6.56
C PHE A 581 7.78 14.15 6.99
N ASP A 582 9.01 14.23 6.49
CA ASP A 582 9.91 15.37 6.70
C ASP A 582 9.38 16.64 6.00
N ASP A 583 8.86 16.51 4.78
CA ASP A 583 8.27 17.61 4.02
C ASP A 583 6.89 18.01 4.59
N TYR A 584 6.09 17.05 5.06
CA TYR A 584 4.86 17.27 5.84
C TYR A 584 5.15 18.09 7.10
N ALA A 585 6.13 17.66 7.91
CA ALA A 585 6.54 18.36 9.12
C ALA A 585 7.03 19.79 8.82
N ARG A 586 7.72 20.00 7.69
CA ARG A 586 8.18 21.32 7.26
C ARG A 586 7.04 22.22 6.79
N ALA A 587 6.07 21.69 6.05
CA ALA A 587 4.88 22.43 5.62
C ALA A 587 4.04 22.89 6.84
N TRP A 588 3.86 22.02 7.83
CA TRP A 588 3.20 22.37 9.08
C TRP A 588 4.02 23.32 9.96
N ALA A 589 5.36 23.23 9.97
CA ALA A 589 6.22 24.21 10.65
C ALA A 589 6.13 25.60 10.02
N LEU A 590 6.13 25.71 8.68
CA LEU A 590 5.91 26.98 7.98
C LEU A 590 4.54 27.58 8.32
N PHE A 591 3.48 26.76 8.30
CA PHE A 591 2.14 27.20 8.70
C PHE A 591 2.09 27.64 10.17
N LEU A 592 2.48 26.82 11.13
CA LEU A 592 2.34 27.16 12.55
C LEU A 592 3.25 28.32 12.99
N ASN A 593 4.46 28.46 12.42
CA ASN A 593 5.32 29.63 12.67
C ASN A 593 4.84 30.92 11.99
N SER A 594 3.89 30.83 11.03
CA SER A 594 3.27 31.99 10.40
C SER A 594 2.10 32.60 11.20
N LEU A 595 1.55 31.88 12.19
CA LEU A 595 0.47 32.43 13.02
C LEU A 595 0.95 33.69 13.77
N ARG A 596 0.09 34.71 13.78
CA ARG A 596 0.27 35.95 14.52
C ARG A 596 -0.95 36.19 15.41
N TRP A 597 -0.68 36.66 16.61
CA TRP A 597 -1.70 37.22 17.49
C TRP A 597 -2.20 38.56 16.91
N GLN A 598 -3.51 38.80 16.93
CA GLN A 598 -4.06 40.07 16.44
C GLN A 598 -3.95 41.16 17.53
N PRO A 599 -3.26 42.29 17.29
CA PRO A 599 -3.00 43.28 18.34
C PRO A 599 -4.26 44.07 18.71
N ALA A 600 -4.58 44.15 20.01
CA ALA A 600 -5.59 45.07 20.52
C ALA A 600 -4.94 46.28 21.23
N PRO A 601 -5.32 47.53 20.89
CA PRO A 601 -4.67 48.74 21.41
C PRO A 601 -5.19 49.22 22.78
N THR A 602 -6.24 48.62 23.33
CA THR A 602 -6.89 49.05 24.59
C THR A 602 -6.96 47.95 25.63
N LEU A 603 -7.03 48.36 26.90
CA LEU A 603 -7.04 47.46 28.05
C LEU A 603 -8.32 46.61 28.12
N SER A 604 -9.46 47.19 27.70
CA SER A 604 -10.74 46.49 27.55
C SER A 604 -10.68 45.43 26.45
N ALA A 605 -10.31 45.80 25.22
CA ALA A 605 -10.24 44.85 24.10
C ALA A 605 -9.22 43.74 24.36
N THR A 606 -8.14 44.02 25.10
CA THR A 606 -7.20 42.99 25.56
C THR A 606 -7.84 42.04 26.58
N ALA A 607 -8.63 42.55 27.53
CA ALA A 607 -9.38 41.70 28.47
C ALA A 607 -10.44 40.83 27.75
N ASP A 608 -11.07 41.33 26.68
CA ASP A 608 -12.00 40.56 25.85
C ASP A 608 -11.28 39.46 25.06
N GLN A 609 -10.11 39.76 24.47
CA GLN A 609 -9.28 38.75 23.81
C GLN A 609 -8.81 37.65 24.77
N LEU A 610 -8.36 38.01 25.98
CA LEU A 610 -7.99 37.04 27.03
C LEU A 610 -9.22 36.25 27.53
N THR A 611 -10.42 36.85 27.52
CA THR A 611 -11.67 36.17 27.85
C THR A 611 -11.97 35.05 26.84
N LEU A 612 -11.91 35.34 25.55
CA LEU A 612 -12.15 34.35 24.50
C LEU A 612 -11.03 33.30 24.41
N LEU A 613 -9.78 33.68 24.68
CA LEU A 613 -8.65 32.75 24.70
C LEU A 613 -8.69 31.78 25.90
N GLY A 614 -9.19 32.23 27.06
CA GLY A 614 -9.26 31.47 28.30
C GLY A 614 -10.52 30.61 28.47
N ASP A 615 -11.55 30.76 27.63
CA ASP A 615 -12.78 29.96 27.66
C ASP A 615 -12.49 28.49 27.27
N PRO A 616 -12.64 27.49 28.17
CA PRO A 616 -12.27 26.10 27.85
C PRO A 616 -13.10 25.44 26.75
N GLN A 617 -14.30 25.97 26.44
CA GLN A 617 -15.18 25.44 25.39
C GLN A 617 -15.07 26.21 24.07
N ARG A 618 -14.75 27.51 24.13
CA ARG A 618 -14.73 28.41 22.96
C ARG A 618 -13.34 28.87 22.53
N SER A 619 -12.28 28.52 23.28
CA SER A 619 -10.92 28.93 22.96
C SER A 619 -10.46 28.40 21.60
N PRO A 620 -10.15 29.27 20.63
CA PRO A 620 -9.63 28.84 19.34
C PRO A 620 -8.22 28.22 19.47
N LEU A 621 -7.52 28.42 20.60
CA LEU A 621 -6.26 27.73 20.87
C LEU A 621 -6.50 26.25 21.19
N VAL A 622 -7.53 25.91 21.96
CA VAL A 622 -7.89 24.51 22.25
C VAL A 622 -8.29 23.79 20.95
N ALA A 623 -9.12 24.43 20.12
CA ALA A 623 -9.51 23.90 18.81
C ALA A 623 -8.34 23.77 17.83
N LEU A 624 -7.39 24.71 17.83
CA LEU A 624 -6.16 24.60 17.04
C LEU A 624 -5.29 23.43 17.51
N MET A 625 -5.08 23.30 18.83
CA MET A 625 -4.21 22.26 19.39
C MET A 625 -4.80 20.84 19.22
N SER A 626 -6.12 20.66 19.30
CA SER A 626 -6.77 19.37 19.00
C SER A 626 -6.68 19.00 17.52
N ALA A 627 -6.87 19.96 16.62
CA ALA A 627 -6.69 19.76 15.19
C ALA A 627 -5.23 19.44 14.82
N ILE A 628 -4.24 20.09 15.44
CA ILE A 628 -2.83 19.73 15.29
C ILE A 628 -2.57 18.30 15.79
N ALA A 629 -3.10 17.92 16.96
CA ALA A 629 -2.93 16.57 17.50
C ALA A 629 -3.53 15.48 16.57
N TYR A 630 -4.69 15.74 15.98
CA TYR A 630 -5.32 14.85 14.99
C TYR A 630 -4.46 14.66 13.73
N GLN A 631 -3.87 15.73 13.21
CA GLN A 631 -3.02 15.74 12.02
C GLN A 631 -1.61 15.16 12.31
N ALA A 632 -1.06 15.39 13.51
CA ALA A 632 0.22 14.81 13.96
C ALA A 632 0.13 13.28 14.15
N GLY A 633 -1.08 12.74 14.33
CA GLY A 633 -1.35 11.29 14.32
C GLY A 633 -1.31 10.62 12.94
N THR A 634 -1.01 11.35 11.86
CA THR A 634 -0.92 10.78 10.50
C THR A 634 0.20 9.75 10.41
N GLY A 635 -0.09 8.60 9.80
CA GLY A 635 0.87 7.50 9.64
C GLY A 635 1.15 6.70 10.92
N ALA A 636 0.52 7.03 12.05
CA ALA A 636 0.48 6.13 13.19
C ALA A 636 -0.34 4.88 12.81
N ASN A 637 0.21 3.68 13.01
CA ASN A 637 -0.56 2.45 12.89
C ASN A 637 -1.65 2.45 13.99
N ALA A 638 -2.87 2.80 13.60
CA ALA A 638 -4.05 2.62 14.44
C ALA A 638 -4.31 1.11 14.59
N GLN A 639 -3.63 0.47 15.57
CA GLN A 639 -4.01 -0.84 16.05
C GLN A 639 -5.51 -0.79 16.34
N SER A 640 -6.28 -1.68 15.71
CA SER A 640 -7.73 -1.60 15.89
C SER A 640 -8.07 -1.85 17.36
N LEU A 641 -9.15 -1.26 17.87
CA LEU A 641 -9.56 -1.52 19.25
C LEU A 641 -9.79 -3.02 19.47
N SER A 642 -10.22 -3.74 18.42
CA SER A 642 -10.21 -5.21 18.33
C SER A 642 -8.81 -5.82 18.55
N ASP A 643 -7.75 -5.39 17.87
CA ASP A 643 -6.40 -5.95 18.06
C ASP A 643 -5.88 -5.71 19.49
N THR A 644 -6.12 -4.53 20.06
CA THR A 644 -5.70 -4.23 21.45
C THR A 644 -6.52 -4.99 22.51
N LEU A 645 -7.78 -5.32 22.22
CA LEU A 645 -8.61 -6.19 23.05
C LEU A 645 -8.20 -7.66 22.91
N VAL A 646 -7.89 -8.12 21.69
CA VAL A 646 -7.37 -9.46 21.41
C VAL A 646 -6.00 -9.65 22.08
N SER A 647 -5.09 -8.68 21.96
CA SER A 647 -3.77 -8.77 22.62
C SER A 647 -3.88 -8.76 24.15
N LYS A 648 -4.81 -7.99 24.73
CA LYS A 648 -5.12 -8.06 26.17
C LYS A 648 -5.72 -9.40 26.58
N ALA A 649 -6.62 -9.98 25.77
CA ALA A 649 -7.15 -11.31 26.01
C ALA A 649 -6.04 -12.39 25.93
N GLN A 650 -5.15 -12.30 24.94
CA GLN A 650 -3.96 -13.14 24.83
C GLN A 650 -3.07 -13.03 26.08
N GLN A 651 -2.82 -11.81 26.57
CA GLN A 651 -2.00 -11.56 27.77
C GLN A 651 -2.65 -12.02 29.08
N LEU A 652 -3.98 -12.01 29.18
CA LEU A 652 -4.72 -12.51 30.34
C LEU A 652 -4.88 -14.04 30.37
N ILE A 653 -4.62 -14.72 29.25
CA ILE A 653 -4.69 -16.19 29.12
C ILE A 653 -3.29 -16.82 29.07
N GLY A 654 -2.28 -16.11 28.55
CA GLY A 654 -0.91 -16.57 28.42
C GLY A 654 0.02 -16.11 29.55
N ALA A 655 -0.41 -16.26 30.81
CA ALA A 655 0.34 -15.83 31.99
C ALA A 655 1.41 -16.86 32.45
N ASP A 656 2.27 -17.32 31.53
CA ASP A 656 3.53 -17.98 31.91
C ASP A 656 4.64 -17.78 30.87
N GLU A 657 5.86 -17.57 31.40
CA GLU A 657 7.20 -17.49 30.79
C GLU A 657 7.35 -17.13 29.28
N LYS A 658 7.84 -15.91 28.98
CA LYS A 658 8.51 -15.56 27.70
C LYS A 658 9.43 -14.34 27.78
N ASP A 659 10.53 -14.40 27.02
CA ASP A 659 11.61 -13.38 27.02
C ASP A 659 11.11 -11.94 26.76
N PRO A 660 11.54 -10.93 27.55
CA PRO A 660 11.37 -9.53 27.18
C PRO A 660 12.13 -9.20 25.87
N SER A 661 13.19 -9.97 25.56
CA SER A 661 14.00 -9.88 24.34
C SER A 661 13.24 -10.09 23.03
N LYS A 662 11.98 -10.56 23.07
CA LYS A 662 11.15 -10.84 21.88
C LYS A 662 9.98 -9.87 21.70
N GLN A 663 9.88 -8.82 22.51
CA GLN A 663 8.93 -7.73 22.23
C GLN A 663 9.39 -6.94 21.00
N ALA A 664 8.66 -7.10 19.89
CA ALA A 664 8.87 -6.28 18.70
C ALA A 664 8.72 -4.79 19.09
N LYS A 665 9.72 -3.97 18.73
CA LYS A 665 9.65 -2.51 18.95
C LYS A 665 8.33 -1.98 18.36
N PRO A 666 7.50 -1.27 19.12
CA PRO A 666 6.34 -0.59 18.53
C PRO A 666 6.87 0.36 17.46
N GLN A 667 6.38 0.24 16.23
CA GLN A 667 6.76 1.16 15.15
C GLN A 667 6.22 2.54 15.51
N LEU A 668 7.11 3.46 15.85
CA LEU A 668 6.75 4.81 16.27
C LEU A 668 5.95 5.51 15.16
N ALA A 669 4.94 6.29 15.55
CA ALA A 669 4.28 7.19 14.62
C ALA A 669 5.33 8.15 14.02
N PRO A 670 5.48 8.23 12.68
CA PRO A 670 6.64 8.87 12.06
C PRO A 670 6.75 10.36 12.38
N LEU A 671 5.61 11.03 12.58
CA LEU A 671 5.53 12.45 12.93
C LEU A 671 5.71 12.75 14.43
N ALA A 672 5.76 11.73 15.30
CA ALA A 672 5.83 11.94 16.76
C ALA A 672 7.12 12.64 17.21
N ALA A 673 8.23 12.48 16.48
CA ALA A 673 9.46 13.23 16.75
C ALA A 673 9.31 14.73 16.45
N ALA A 674 8.72 15.08 15.29
CA ALA A 674 8.55 16.47 14.85
C ALA A 674 7.51 17.24 15.69
N PHE A 675 6.35 16.64 15.95
CA PHE A 675 5.26 17.27 16.69
C PHE A 675 5.33 17.04 18.22
N GLY A 676 6.24 16.19 18.69
CA GLY A 676 6.39 15.81 20.10
C GLY A 676 6.36 16.97 21.11
N PRO A 677 7.06 18.10 20.87
CA PRO A 677 7.01 19.27 21.76
C PRO A 677 5.59 19.86 21.91
N ILE A 678 4.82 19.93 20.82
CA ILE A 678 3.44 20.44 20.82
C ILE A 678 2.50 19.43 21.50
N LEU A 679 2.64 18.14 21.18
CA LEU A 679 1.83 17.04 21.72
C LEU A 679 1.99 16.86 23.24
N ARG A 680 3.16 17.18 23.79
CA ARG A 680 3.39 17.16 25.24
C ARG A 680 2.58 18.23 25.97
N LEU A 681 2.37 19.40 25.39
CA LEU A 681 1.54 20.47 25.98
C LEU A 681 0.06 20.07 26.08
N THR A 682 -0.44 19.21 25.18
CA THR A 682 -1.81 18.67 25.24
C THR A 682 -1.93 17.38 26.05
N GLY A 683 -0.83 16.87 26.63
CA GLY A 683 -0.80 15.57 27.30
C GLY A 683 -1.02 14.37 26.37
N SER A 684 -0.79 14.55 25.06
CA SER A 684 -1.12 13.59 23.99
C SER A 684 0.15 12.95 23.40
N ASP A 685 1.04 12.43 24.25
CA ASP A 685 2.36 11.95 23.82
C ASP A 685 2.28 10.66 22.97
N LEU A 686 2.26 10.84 21.64
CA LEU A 686 2.23 9.74 20.66
C LEU A 686 3.51 8.86 20.66
N ALA A 687 4.57 9.25 21.39
CA ALA A 687 5.71 8.36 21.64
C ALA A 687 5.47 7.37 22.80
N SER A 688 4.50 7.68 23.69
CA SER A 688 4.16 6.88 24.86
C SER A 688 2.84 6.12 24.62
N GLY A 689 2.94 4.87 24.16
CA GLY A 689 1.82 4.03 23.71
C GLY A 689 0.81 3.56 24.77
N ALA A 690 0.48 4.38 25.76
CA ALA A 690 -0.49 4.10 26.82
C ALA A 690 -1.76 4.96 26.65
N PRO A 691 -2.95 4.37 26.41
CA PRO A 691 -4.18 5.15 26.31
C PRO A 691 -4.62 5.67 27.69
N SER A 692 -4.76 7.00 27.82
CA SER A 692 -5.26 7.69 29.01
C SER A 692 -6.76 7.48 29.24
N GLY A 693 -7.16 6.22 29.45
CA GLY A 693 -8.55 5.74 29.49
C GLY A 693 -8.84 4.82 30.68
N GLY A 694 -8.40 5.20 31.88
CA GLY A 694 -8.63 4.42 33.10
C GLY A 694 -9.07 5.29 34.29
N LYS A 695 -10.26 5.02 34.84
CA LYS A 695 -10.68 5.58 36.14
C LYS A 695 -9.93 4.85 37.26
N GLY A 696 -8.83 5.43 37.74
CA GLY A 696 -8.07 4.91 38.88
C GLY A 696 -7.21 5.99 39.51
N ASN A 697 -7.21 6.08 40.84
CA ASN A 697 -6.49 7.13 41.59
C ASN A 697 -5.00 6.82 41.70
N ALA A 698 -4.27 6.96 40.60
CA ALA A 698 -2.82 7.11 40.59
C ALA A 698 -2.48 8.51 40.06
N PRO A 699 -1.61 9.30 40.71
CA PRO A 699 -1.17 10.58 40.17
C PRO A 699 -0.40 10.33 38.86
N PRO A 700 -0.64 11.14 37.79
CA PRO A 700 -0.01 10.91 36.50
C PRO A 700 1.51 11.04 36.60
N ALA A 701 2.23 10.10 35.99
CA ALA A 701 3.68 10.09 35.98
C ALA A 701 4.23 11.25 35.13
N ALA A 702 4.59 12.34 35.80
CA ALA A 702 5.40 13.44 35.27
C ALA A 702 4.94 14.02 33.92
N THR A 703 3.72 14.54 33.85
CA THR A 703 3.54 15.80 33.11
C THR A 703 4.46 16.83 33.78
N GLY A 704 5.53 17.24 33.10
CA GLY A 704 6.38 18.34 33.57
C GLY A 704 5.58 19.62 33.75
N ASP A 705 6.16 20.63 34.41
CA ASP A 705 5.47 21.89 34.80
C ASP A 705 4.75 22.65 33.68
N LEU A 706 4.98 22.30 32.41
CA LEU A 706 4.51 22.99 31.21
C LEU A 706 3.37 22.21 30.55
N SER A 707 2.13 22.70 30.69
CA SER A 707 0.93 22.17 30.04
C SER A 707 0.00 23.28 29.53
N LEU A 708 -0.85 22.95 28.55
CA LEU A 708 -1.86 23.86 27.99
C LEU A 708 -2.92 24.26 29.03
N ALA A 709 -3.30 23.37 29.95
CA ALA A 709 -4.24 23.68 31.02
C ALA A 709 -3.70 24.80 31.92
N ARG A 710 -2.47 24.65 32.42
CA ARG A 710 -1.80 25.67 33.26
C ARG A 710 -1.47 26.95 32.49
N TYR A 711 -1.33 26.88 31.16
CA TYR A 711 -1.27 28.08 30.31
C TYR A 711 -2.60 28.86 30.32
N LEU A 712 -3.73 28.17 30.17
CA LEU A 712 -5.07 28.78 30.19
C LEU A 712 -5.44 29.33 31.58
N GLU A 713 -5.00 28.68 32.66
CA GLU A 713 -5.07 29.23 34.03
C GLU A 713 -4.31 30.57 34.14
N ARG A 714 -3.09 30.65 33.60
CA ARG A 714 -2.28 31.88 33.61
C ARG A 714 -2.88 32.98 32.72
N ILE A 715 -3.46 32.64 31.57
CA ILE A 715 -4.29 33.56 30.76
C ILE A 715 -5.46 34.10 31.59
N THR A 716 -6.13 33.24 32.35
CA THR A 716 -7.28 33.62 33.20
C THR A 716 -6.86 34.50 34.39
N ALA A 717 -5.69 34.26 34.97
CA ALA A 717 -5.12 35.15 35.99
C ALA A 717 -4.76 36.53 35.41
N MET A 718 -4.12 36.58 34.24
CA MET A 718 -3.80 37.82 33.54
C MET A 718 -5.06 38.60 33.15
N ARG A 719 -6.09 37.90 32.67
CA ARG A 719 -7.43 38.45 32.41
C ARG A 719 -8.00 39.11 33.66
N LEU A 720 -8.01 38.41 34.79
CA LEU A 720 -8.57 38.91 36.04
C LEU A 720 -7.86 40.20 36.52
N LYS A 721 -6.52 40.26 36.45
CA LYS A 721 -5.77 41.50 36.75
C LYS A 721 -6.10 42.63 35.78
N THR A 722 -6.16 42.33 34.49
CA THR A 722 -6.50 43.31 33.44
C THR A 722 -7.89 43.89 33.69
N SER A 723 -8.89 43.05 33.97
CA SER A 723 -10.24 43.46 34.33
C SER A 723 -10.30 44.26 35.64
N GLN A 724 -9.53 43.88 36.67
CA GLN A 724 -9.45 44.63 37.94
C GLN A 724 -8.92 46.05 37.77
N ILE A 725 -7.97 46.26 36.85
CA ILE A 725 -7.47 47.61 36.50
C ILE A 725 -8.55 48.39 35.72
N VAL A 726 -9.22 47.76 34.74
CA VAL A 726 -10.33 48.38 33.98
C VAL A 726 -11.51 48.78 34.87
N SER A 727 -11.82 48.01 35.91
CA SER A 727 -12.93 48.29 36.85
C SER A 727 -12.54 49.21 38.02
N SER A 728 -11.33 49.78 38.02
CA SER A 728 -10.85 50.65 39.09
C SER A 728 -11.44 52.07 38.99
N PRO A 729 -11.75 52.74 40.13
CA PRO A 729 -12.01 54.19 40.15
C PRO A 729 -10.81 55.03 39.67
N ASP A 730 -9.59 54.50 39.81
CA ASP A 730 -8.35 55.06 39.25
C ASP A 730 -7.58 53.92 38.55
N PRO A 731 -7.68 53.79 37.21
CA PRO A 731 -6.99 52.74 36.48
C PRO A 731 -5.48 53.02 36.36
N ASP A 732 -5.08 54.29 36.28
CA ASP A 732 -3.68 54.69 36.08
C ASP A 732 -2.83 54.40 37.32
N ALA A 733 -3.35 54.65 38.52
CA ALA A 733 -2.67 54.31 39.77
C ALA A 733 -2.53 52.80 39.97
N LEU A 734 -3.56 51.99 39.68
CA LEU A 734 -3.44 50.53 39.76
C LEU A 734 -2.52 49.97 38.67
N ALA A 735 -2.57 50.50 37.44
CA ALA A 735 -1.63 50.15 36.38
C ALA A 735 -0.18 50.46 36.80
N ARG A 736 0.06 51.62 37.44
CA ARG A 736 1.37 52.02 37.96
C ARG A 736 1.88 51.08 39.05
N LEU A 737 1.03 50.73 40.03
CA LEU A 737 1.40 49.78 41.09
C LEU A 737 1.66 48.37 40.54
N ALA A 738 0.86 47.91 39.57
CA ALA A 738 1.08 46.65 38.88
C ALA A 738 2.40 46.64 38.12
N ALA A 739 2.69 47.68 37.32
CA ALA A 739 3.94 47.84 36.59
C ALA A 739 5.16 47.90 37.54
N GLN A 740 5.08 48.70 38.61
CA GLN A 740 6.13 48.78 39.63
C GLN A 740 6.37 47.44 40.33
N SER A 741 5.33 46.63 40.60
CA SER A 741 5.52 45.29 41.19
C SER A 741 6.38 44.38 40.30
N VAL A 742 6.10 44.35 39.00
CA VAL A 742 6.80 43.51 38.01
C VAL A 742 8.22 44.02 37.77
N LEU A 743 8.40 45.35 37.61
CA LEU A 743 9.71 45.95 37.35
C LEU A 743 10.65 45.84 38.57
N GLN A 744 10.12 45.83 39.80
CA GLN A 744 10.88 45.58 41.03
C GLN A 744 11.20 44.09 41.27
N GLY A 745 10.89 43.20 40.33
CA GLY A 745 11.14 41.75 40.46
C GLY A 745 10.31 41.06 41.55
N LYS A 746 9.21 41.68 42.01
CA LYS A 746 8.32 41.07 43.01
C LYS A 746 7.42 40.04 42.33
N THR A 747 7.23 38.89 42.98
CA THR A 747 6.30 37.85 42.55
C THR A 747 4.92 38.45 42.32
N SER A 748 4.44 38.37 41.08
CA SER A 748 3.25 39.08 40.60
C SER A 748 2.65 38.23 39.50
N ASP A 749 1.32 38.04 39.51
CA ASP A 749 0.64 37.15 38.56
C ASP A 749 0.94 37.50 37.10
N ILE A 750 1.27 38.77 36.82
CA ILE A 750 1.71 39.27 35.50
C ILE A 750 3.11 38.75 35.15
N ALA A 751 4.05 38.84 36.08
CA ALA A 751 5.44 38.39 35.88
C ALA A 751 5.48 36.88 35.72
N ASP A 752 4.93 36.13 36.68
CA ASP A 752 4.86 34.68 36.66
C ASP A 752 4.25 34.13 35.36
N SER A 753 3.21 34.80 34.84
CA SER A 753 2.51 34.33 33.63
C SER A 753 3.31 34.59 32.35
N ARG A 754 4.04 35.71 32.28
CA ARG A 754 5.00 35.97 31.18
C ARG A 754 6.18 35.00 31.24
N ASP A 755 6.71 34.74 32.43
CA ASP A 755 7.75 33.74 32.67
C ASP A 755 7.29 32.33 32.29
N TYR A 756 6.05 31.97 32.62
CA TYR A 756 5.47 30.69 32.24
C TYR A 756 5.30 30.59 30.72
N ALA A 757 4.77 31.64 30.07
CA ALA A 757 4.64 31.69 28.62
C ALA A 757 5.99 31.63 27.89
N SER A 758 7.05 32.23 28.45
CA SER A 758 8.40 32.16 27.88
C SER A 758 8.99 30.75 27.99
N ARG A 759 8.73 30.02 29.09
CA ARG A 759 9.13 28.62 29.26
C ARG A 759 8.34 27.67 28.34
N VAL A 760 7.04 27.89 28.17
CA VAL A 760 6.23 27.17 27.15
C VAL A 760 6.81 27.41 25.76
N ALA A 761 7.05 28.67 25.38
CA ALA A 761 7.66 29.04 24.11
C ALA A 761 9.03 28.39 23.86
N ALA A 762 9.89 28.32 24.89
CA ALA A 762 11.20 27.66 24.81
C ALA A 762 11.08 26.13 24.70
N SER A 763 10.13 25.51 25.41
CA SER A 763 9.92 24.06 25.41
C SER A 763 9.49 23.48 24.05
N LEU A 764 8.95 24.33 23.17
CA LEU A 764 8.61 23.99 21.78
C LEU A 764 9.85 23.86 20.87
N GLY A 765 11.00 24.42 21.25
CA GLY A 765 12.24 24.34 20.47
C GLY A 765 12.27 25.26 19.24
N GLU A 766 13.42 25.30 18.57
CA GLU A 766 13.72 26.24 17.48
C GLU A 766 12.81 26.05 16.25
N GLN A 767 12.52 24.79 15.88
CA GLN A 767 11.62 24.43 14.77
C GLN A 767 10.23 25.07 14.89
N TRP A 768 9.75 25.28 16.12
CA TRP A 768 8.42 25.81 16.41
C TRP A 768 8.49 27.19 17.07
N SER A 769 9.60 27.91 16.93
CA SER A 769 9.88 29.19 17.61
C SER A 769 8.89 30.32 17.29
N GLY A 770 8.35 30.36 16.06
CA GLY A 770 7.29 31.28 15.66
C GLY A 770 5.94 30.94 16.31
N PHE A 771 5.61 29.65 16.40
CA PHE A 771 4.46 29.17 17.17
C PHE A 771 4.67 29.45 18.67
N GLY A 772 5.88 29.30 19.20
CA GLY A 772 6.24 29.71 20.57
C GLY A 772 6.13 31.22 20.82
N ALA A 773 6.28 32.08 19.80
CA ALA A 773 6.00 33.51 19.94
C ALA A 773 4.49 33.80 20.13
N MET A 774 3.61 32.98 19.54
CA MET A 774 2.15 33.07 19.70
C MET A 774 1.69 32.85 21.15
N PHE A 775 2.37 31.99 21.93
CA PHE A 775 2.07 31.80 23.36
C PHE A 775 2.54 32.97 24.25
N ARG A 776 3.53 33.76 23.81
CA ARG A 776 4.00 34.95 24.55
C ARG A 776 3.17 36.20 24.27
N ALA A 777 2.75 36.37 23.01
CA ALA A 777 2.12 37.60 22.52
C ALA A 777 0.90 38.10 23.34
N PRO A 778 -0.05 37.27 23.84
CA PRO A 778 -1.17 37.76 24.65
C PRO A 778 -0.72 38.44 25.95
N PHE A 779 0.30 37.87 26.62
CA PHE A 779 0.84 38.41 27.87
C PHE A 779 1.73 39.64 27.63
N ASP A 780 2.51 39.65 26.55
CA ASP A 780 3.35 40.80 26.19
C ASP A 780 2.52 42.00 25.72
N GLN A 781 1.42 41.78 24.97
CA GLN A 781 0.44 42.84 24.68
C GLN A 781 -0.20 43.36 25.97
N SER A 782 -0.64 42.47 26.85
CA SER A 782 -1.28 42.85 28.12
C SER A 782 -0.31 43.64 29.01
N TRP A 783 0.98 43.30 28.99
CA TRP A 783 2.04 44.08 29.63
C TRP A 783 2.20 45.47 29.00
N GLN A 784 2.32 45.57 27.67
CA GLN A 784 2.42 46.86 26.96
C GLN A 784 1.26 47.80 27.30
N VAL A 785 0.03 47.28 27.29
CA VAL A 785 -1.19 48.06 27.51
C VAL A 785 -1.38 48.45 28.99
N ILE A 786 -0.81 47.70 29.95
CA ILE A 786 -0.73 48.11 31.37
C ILE A 786 0.40 49.14 31.60
N VAL A 787 1.53 49.00 30.91
CA VAL A 787 2.73 49.84 31.14
C VAL A 787 2.61 51.24 30.52
N GLN A 788 1.99 51.40 29.36
CA GLN A 788 1.89 52.74 28.73
C GLN A 788 1.14 53.77 29.61
N PRO A 789 -0.03 53.47 30.21
CA PRO A 789 -0.69 54.37 31.18
C PRO A 789 0.16 54.62 32.43
N ALA A 790 0.80 53.58 32.98
CA ALA A 790 1.71 53.70 34.11
C ALA A 790 2.88 54.67 33.83
N ALA A 791 3.46 54.59 32.63
CA ALA A 791 4.57 55.44 32.19
C ALA A 791 4.14 56.90 31.97
N SER A 792 2.95 57.17 31.40
CA SER A 792 2.41 58.53 31.32
C SER A 792 2.08 59.10 32.70
N SER A 793 1.55 58.26 33.60
CA SER A 793 1.24 58.64 34.97
C SER A 793 2.53 58.99 35.77
N LEU A 794 3.60 58.22 35.61
CA LEU A 794 4.92 58.55 36.19
C LEU A 794 5.54 59.81 35.59
N ASN A 795 5.38 60.04 34.28
CA ASN A 795 5.80 61.30 33.63
C ASN A 795 5.09 62.51 34.24
N GLU A 796 3.78 62.45 34.49
CA GLU A 796 3.04 63.59 35.04
C GLU A 796 3.32 63.79 36.54
N ILE A 797 3.52 62.73 37.32
CA ILE A 797 3.99 62.83 38.71
C ILE A 797 5.38 63.50 38.76
N TRP A 798 6.31 63.13 37.88
CA TRP A 798 7.61 63.79 37.78
C TRP A 798 7.49 65.28 37.44
N ARG A 799 6.63 65.62 36.47
CA ARG A 799 6.35 67.00 36.05
C ARG A 799 5.78 67.85 37.18
N THR A 800 4.82 67.31 37.94
CA THR A 800 4.13 68.03 39.01
C THR A 800 4.89 68.08 40.33
N SER A 801 5.55 66.99 40.74
CA SER A 801 6.21 66.90 42.06
C SER A 801 7.67 67.35 42.08
N ILE A 802 8.42 67.20 40.99
CA ILE A 802 9.85 67.55 40.93
C ILE A 802 10.10 68.73 39.98
N LEU A 803 9.67 68.64 38.72
CA LEU A 803 9.99 69.64 37.70
C LEU A 803 9.36 71.02 37.98
N ALA A 804 8.11 71.05 38.46
CA ALA A 804 7.43 72.29 38.82
C ALA A 804 8.13 73.02 39.98
N ASP A 805 8.52 72.31 41.05
CA ASP A 805 9.21 72.93 42.18
C ASP A 805 10.67 73.32 41.82
N TRP A 806 11.37 72.49 41.03
CA TRP A 806 12.69 72.81 40.49
C TRP A 806 12.67 74.09 39.64
N SER A 807 11.76 74.17 38.67
CA SER A 807 11.66 75.32 37.76
C SER A 807 11.19 76.60 38.47
N LYS A 808 10.30 76.48 39.46
CA LYS A 808 9.91 77.58 40.36
C LYS A 808 11.08 78.08 41.22
N THR A 809 11.94 77.18 41.70
CA THR A 809 13.04 77.51 42.61
C THR A 809 14.25 78.11 41.88
N PHE A 810 14.63 77.54 40.74
CA PHE A 810 15.86 77.88 40.01
C PHE A 810 15.64 78.63 38.68
N GLY A 811 14.40 78.78 38.22
CA GLY A 811 14.09 79.52 36.99
C GLY A 811 14.59 80.96 37.06
N GLY A 812 15.35 81.39 36.05
CA GLY A 812 15.93 82.73 36.00
C GLY A 812 17.05 82.99 37.02
N ARG A 813 17.70 81.95 37.57
CA ARG A 813 18.82 82.10 38.52
C ARG A 813 20.13 81.50 37.99
N TYR A 814 21.24 82.15 38.32
CA TYR A 814 22.58 81.63 38.07
C TYR A 814 22.88 80.43 38.99
N PRO A 815 23.50 79.33 38.51
CA PRO A 815 24.09 79.14 37.18
C PRO A 815 23.10 78.71 36.09
N PHE A 816 21.92 78.22 36.44
CA PHE A 816 20.97 77.56 35.53
C PHE A 816 20.52 78.44 34.36
N ALA A 817 20.36 79.74 34.60
CA ALA A 817 20.12 80.77 33.59
C ALA A 817 21.17 81.88 33.71
N ASP A 818 21.32 82.70 32.67
CA ASP A 818 22.14 83.91 32.74
C ASP A 818 21.35 85.04 33.43
N SER A 819 21.82 85.45 34.60
CA SER A 819 21.07 86.29 35.55
C SER A 819 21.96 86.77 36.70
N ASP A 820 21.69 87.95 37.25
CA ASP A 820 22.38 88.44 38.46
C ASP A 820 21.87 87.78 39.75
N ASN A 821 20.72 87.11 39.70
CA ASN A 821 20.16 86.40 40.85
C ASN A 821 20.83 85.03 41.01
N ASP A 822 21.67 84.86 42.04
CA ASP A 822 22.24 83.56 42.41
C ASP A 822 21.17 82.55 42.87
N ALA A 823 21.43 81.26 42.67
CA ALA A 823 20.65 80.15 43.21
C ALA A 823 20.94 79.92 44.71
N SER A 824 19.95 79.41 45.44
CA SER A 824 20.12 79.02 46.84
C SER A 824 20.87 77.70 46.94
N LEU A 825 22.09 77.73 47.50
CA LEU A 825 22.90 76.52 47.74
C LEU A 825 22.19 75.48 48.65
N PRO A 826 21.47 75.86 49.72
CA PRO A 826 20.61 74.93 50.47
C PRO A 826 19.50 74.29 49.64
N GLU A 827 18.88 75.02 48.70
CA GLU A 827 17.88 74.42 47.80
C GLU A 827 18.53 73.47 46.80
N MET A 828 19.70 73.81 46.26
CA MET A 828 20.47 72.89 45.42
C MET A 828 20.82 71.60 46.18
N ALA A 829 21.18 71.69 47.47
CA ALA A 829 21.36 70.53 48.32
C ALA A 829 20.05 69.72 48.48
N ARG A 830 18.91 70.38 48.75
CA ARG A 830 17.58 69.74 48.88
C ARG A 830 17.25 68.88 47.67
N PHE A 831 17.45 69.39 46.45
CA PHE A 831 17.15 68.64 45.23
C PHE A 831 18.22 67.62 44.84
N MET A 832 19.50 68.01 44.87
CA MET A 832 20.56 67.30 44.15
C MET A 832 21.32 66.28 44.99
N ARG A 833 21.35 66.38 46.33
CA ARG A 833 22.26 65.58 47.19
C ARG A 833 22.20 64.07 46.87
N PRO A 834 23.34 63.36 46.69
CA PRO A 834 23.36 62.07 45.96
C PRO A 834 22.48 60.97 46.55
N ASP A 835 22.33 60.92 47.87
CA ASP A 835 21.63 59.83 48.57
C ASP A 835 20.29 60.26 49.21
N SER A 836 20.13 61.56 49.52
CA SER A 836 18.95 62.09 50.23
C SER A 836 18.29 63.30 49.59
N GLY A 837 18.70 63.70 48.38
CA GLY A 837 18.03 64.77 47.63
C GLY A 837 16.71 64.29 47.02
N VAL A 838 15.74 65.19 46.81
CA VAL A 838 14.40 64.80 46.32
C VAL A 838 14.45 64.04 44.99
N ILE A 839 15.41 64.37 44.11
CA ILE A 839 15.59 63.68 42.82
C ILE A 839 16.07 62.23 43.04
N ALA A 840 17.07 62.03 43.91
CA ALA A 840 17.60 60.70 44.23
C ALA A 840 16.55 59.82 44.91
N GLN A 841 15.78 60.39 45.85
CA GLN A 841 14.67 59.70 46.51
C GLN A 841 13.55 59.33 45.53
N PHE A 842 13.20 60.22 44.58
CA PHE A 842 12.22 59.92 43.54
C PHE A 842 12.67 58.75 42.67
N VAL A 843 13.90 58.76 42.15
CA VAL A 843 14.43 57.67 41.31
C VAL A 843 14.46 56.35 42.09
N THR A 844 14.99 56.37 43.32
CA THR A 844 15.15 55.18 44.17
C THR A 844 13.80 54.57 44.62
N SER A 845 12.70 55.33 44.63
CA SER A 845 11.38 54.84 45.05
C SER A 845 10.44 54.55 43.88
N GLN A 846 10.31 55.46 42.92
CA GLN A 846 9.34 55.37 41.82
C GLN A 846 9.88 54.63 40.60
N LEU A 847 11.21 54.62 40.40
CA LEU A 847 11.90 53.99 39.27
C LEU A 847 12.77 52.78 39.69
N ALA A 848 12.56 52.27 40.91
CA ALA A 848 13.22 51.07 41.41
C ALA A 848 12.98 49.88 40.46
N GLY A 849 14.05 49.18 40.08
CA GLY A 849 14.01 48.09 39.11
C GLY A 849 13.93 48.53 37.64
N VAL A 850 13.91 49.84 37.37
CA VAL A 850 13.95 50.45 36.01
C VAL A 850 15.24 51.26 35.81
N VAL A 851 15.66 51.97 36.85
CA VAL A 851 16.92 52.71 36.90
C VAL A 851 17.70 52.27 38.13
N GLU A 852 18.95 51.87 37.94
CA GLU A 852 19.85 51.39 38.97
C GLU A 852 21.06 52.30 39.11
N ARG A 853 21.58 52.44 40.33
CA ARG A 853 22.80 53.20 40.62
C ARG A 853 24.02 52.28 40.58
N GLN A 854 24.94 52.54 39.66
CA GLN A 854 26.21 51.83 39.50
C GLN A 854 27.36 52.77 39.86
N GLY A 855 27.70 52.86 41.15
CA GLY A 855 28.61 53.90 41.65
C GLY A 855 27.98 55.29 41.55
N ASP A 856 28.64 56.24 40.89
CA ASP A 856 28.15 57.62 40.74
C ASP A 856 27.36 57.88 39.45
N ARG A 857 26.95 56.82 38.75
CA ARG A 857 26.07 56.89 37.58
C ARG A 857 24.77 56.12 37.77
N TRP A 858 23.70 56.65 37.16
CA TRP A 858 22.41 55.99 37.02
C TRP A 858 22.31 55.36 35.63
N VAL A 859 21.89 54.11 35.55
CA VAL A 859 21.84 53.30 34.33
C VAL A 859 20.48 52.60 34.25
N ALA A 860 19.98 52.33 33.05
CA ALA A 860 18.81 51.47 32.88
C ALA A 860 19.10 50.06 33.44
N SER A 861 18.14 49.45 34.15
CA SER A 861 18.26 48.07 34.61
C SER A 861 18.21 47.09 33.43
N GLN A 862 18.73 45.87 33.62
CA GLN A 862 18.68 44.86 32.57
C GLN A 862 17.22 44.46 32.28
N GLY A 863 16.76 44.74 31.06
CA GLY A 863 15.40 44.48 30.62
C GLY A 863 14.44 45.68 30.69
N ALA A 864 14.84 46.84 31.23
CA ALA A 864 14.00 48.04 31.25
C ALA A 864 13.54 48.48 29.85
N ASP A 865 14.46 48.49 28.88
CA ASP A 865 14.20 48.90 27.49
C ASP A 865 13.60 47.79 26.61
N SER A 866 12.94 46.78 27.20
CA SER A 866 12.33 45.63 26.49
C SER A 866 11.01 45.99 25.77
N GLY A 867 11.03 47.00 24.89
CA GLY A 867 10.00 47.30 23.89
C GLY A 867 8.61 47.77 24.38
N ALA A 868 8.29 47.60 25.66
CA ALA A 868 7.05 48.09 26.28
C ALA A 868 7.25 49.43 27.02
N LEU A 869 8.48 49.65 27.48
CA LEU A 869 8.96 50.84 28.19
C LEU A 869 10.27 51.27 27.52
N THR A 870 10.55 52.57 27.49
CA THR A 870 11.81 53.12 26.97
C THR A 870 12.11 54.41 27.71
N ILE A 871 13.29 54.47 28.33
CA ILE A 871 13.70 55.65 29.10
C ILE A 871 14.18 56.73 28.12
N ASP A 872 13.84 58.00 28.35
CA ASP A 872 14.36 59.10 27.55
C ASP A 872 15.88 59.24 27.80
N PRO A 873 16.76 59.13 26.79
CA PRO A 873 18.19 59.34 26.96
C PRO A 873 18.52 60.73 27.52
N ALA A 874 17.70 61.75 27.26
CA ALA A 874 17.85 63.07 27.87
C ALA A 874 17.65 63.02 29.40
N PHE A 875 16.70 62.22 29.90
CA PHE A 875 16.48 62.02 31.33
C PHE A 875 17.71 61.40 32.00
N LEU A 876 18.21 60.27 31.49
CA LEU A 876 19.39 59.61 32.04
C LEU A 876 20.64 60.49 31.94
N ASN A 877 20.86 61.19 30.83
CA ASN A 877 21.99 62.11 30.69
C ASN A 877 21.88 63.30 31.68
N GLY A 878 20.69 63.87 31.86
CA GLY A 878 20.44 64.94 32.82
C GLY A 878 20.66 64.51 34.27
N LEU A 879 20.12 63.34 34.64
CA LEU A 879 20.28 62.73 35.96
C LEU A 879 21.75 62.41 36.27
N ASN A 880 22.50 61.86 35.32
CA ASN A 880 23.93 61.61 35.47
C ASN A 880 24.75 62.89 35.58
N LYS A 881 24.44 63.92 34.79
CA LYS A 881 25.10 65.23 34.85
C LYS A 881 24.87 65.92 36.20
N LEU A 882 23.65 65.86 36.73
CA LEU A 882 23.35 66.31 38.10
C LEU A 882 24.08 65.49 39.15
N THR A 883 24.09 64.16 39.05
CA THR A 883 24.72 63.28 40.05
C THR A 883 26.22 63.51 40.14
N ARG A 884 26.94 63.56 39.02
CA ARG A 884 28.36 63.90 38.96
C ARG A 884 28.67 65.30 39.52
N THR A 885 27.80 66.28 39.25
CA THR A 885 27.99 67.62 39.81
C THR A 885 27.75 67.60 41.32
N SER A 886 26.71 66.89 41.77
CA SER A 886 26.29 66.82 43.17
C SER A 886 27.33 66.15 44.08
N THR A 887 27.97 65.07 43.63
CA THR A 887 29.03 64.40 44.40
C THR A 887 30.26 65.29 44.63
N VAL A 888 30.57 66.20 43.70
CA VAL A 888 31.66 67.19 43.84
C VAL A 888 31.23 68.39 44.70
N LEU A 889 29.97 68.86 44.58
CA LEU A 889 29.48 70.04 45.29
C LEU A 889 29.09 69.79 46.75
N PHE A 890 28.52 68.62 47.06
CA PHE A 890 27.92 68.30 48.36
C PHE A 890 28.57 67.09 49.08
N PRO A 891 29.92 66.98 49.17
CA PRO A 891 30.60 65.80 49.70
C PRO A 891 30.35 65.55 51.20
N SER A 892 29.83 66.54 51.93
CA SER A 892 29.39 66.42 53.33
C SER A 892 27.92 66.82 53.51
N GLY A 893 27.12 66.73 52.44
CA GLY A 893 25.69 67.07 52.43
C GLY A 893 25.40 68.55 52.18
N ASP A 894 26.26 69.46 52.62
CA ASP A 894 26.19 70.91 52.34
C ASP A 894 27.23 71.32 51.28
N ALA A 895 27.00 72.47 50.64
CA ALA A 895 27.88 73.00 49.60
C ALA A 895 29.26 73.36 50.18
N ARG A 896 30.29 72.58 49.84
CA ARG A 896 31.69 72.80 50.25
C ARG A 896 32.63 72.13 49.27
N VAL A 897 33.36 72.94 48.51
CA VAL A 897 34.34 72.51 47.52
C VAL A 897 35.70 73.11 47.87
N ARG A 898 36.72 72.27 48.01
CA ARG A 898 38.10 72.70 48.24
C ARG A 898 38.94 72.57 46.97
N TYR A 899 39.77 73.57 46.76
CA TYR A 899 40.64 73.67 45.60
C TYR A 899 41.86 74.51 45.95
N GLU A 900 42.89 74.47 45.11
CA GLU A 900 44.08 75.28 45.26
C GLU A 900 44.44 75.94 43.92
N LEU A 901 45.00 77.15 44.00
CA LEU A 901 45.45 77.92 42.85
C LEU A 901 46.96 78.17 42.93
N ARG A 902 47.61 78.18 41.76
CA ARG A 902 49.01 78.55 41.59
C ARG A 902 49.15 79.45 40.36
N ALA A 903 49.63 80.67 40.54
CA ALA A 903 49.89 81.58 39.43
C ALA A 903 50.98 81.04 38.49
N GLU A 904 50.83 81.29 37.19
CA GLU A 904 51.83 81.02 36.17
C GLU A 904 52.38 82.35 35.62
N PRO A 905 53.70 82.47 35.39
CA PRO A 905 54.28 83.70 34.84
C PRO A 905 53.79 83.93 33.41
N THR A 906 53.26 85.13 33.18
CA THR A 906 52.93 85.63 31.84
C THR A 906 53.87 86.80 31.51
N PRO A 907 54.64 86.75 30.41
CA PRO A 907 55.47 87.88 29.96
C PRO A 907 54.66 89.17 29.83
N GLY A 908 55.22 90.30 30.26
CA GLY A 908 54.54 91.59 30.26
C GLY A 908 53.68 91.88 31.51
N VAL A 909 53.48 90.91 32.41
CA VAL A 909 52.69 91.05 33.64
C VAL A 909 53.62 91.10 34.86
N THR A 910 53.57 92.19 35.62
CA THR A 910 54.47 92.44 36.76
C THR A 910 53.88 91.99 38.09
N ASP A 911 52.57 92.13 38.26
CA ASP A 911 51.81 91.78 39.47
C ASP A 911 50.45 91.18 39.09
N MET A 912 49.95 90.21 39.86
CA MET A 912 48.63 89.61 39.75
C MET A 912 48.04 89.32 41.14
N ARG A 913 46.79 89.72 41.38
CA ARG A 913 46.03 89.43 42.60
C ARG A 913 44.69 88.79 42.26
N PHE A 914 44.47 87.59 42.78
CA PHE A 914 43.21 86.86 42.69
C PHE A 914 42.55 86.88 44.07
N VAL A 915 41.58 87.77 44.27
CA VAL A 915 40.84 87.90 45.54
C VAL A 915 39.54 87.13 45.41
N LEU A 916 39.39 86.04 46.16
CA LEU A 916 38.31 85.07 46.02
C LEU A 916 37.67 84.81 47.38
N SER A 917 36.48 85.39 47.59
CA SER A 917 35.58 85.16 48.72
C SER A 917 36.23 85.27 50.12
N GLY A 918 37.20 86.19 50.27
CA GLY A 918 37.89 86.50 51.53
C GLY A 918 39.31 85.93 51.67
N ARG A 919 39.86 85.28 50.65
CA ARG A 919 41.29 84.91 50.55
C ARG A 919 41.89 85.52 49.30
N GLU A 920 43.20 85.80 49.29
CA GLU A 920 43.92 86.25 48.11
C GLU A 920 45.07 85.31 47.70
N LEU A 921 45.35 85.27 46.40
CA LEU A 921 46.60 84.78 45.82
C LEU A 921 47.28 85.99 45.16
N HIS A 922 48.38 86.46 45.73
CA HIS A 922 49.20 87.57 45.23
C HIS A 922 50.51 87.05 44.64
N TYR A 923 50.80 87.43 43.39
CA TYR A 923 51.96 86.96 42.63
C TYR A 923 52.60 88.10 41.84
N PHE A 924 53.81 88.48 42.24
CA PHE A 924 54.66 89.51 41.64
C PHE A 924 55.91 88.88 41.00
N ASN A 925 55.72 87.75 40.30
CA ASN A 925 56.77 86.91 39.72
C ASN A 925 57.78 86.31 40.74
N GLN A 926 57.38 86.13 42.00
CA GLN A 926 58.13 85.31 42.95
C GLN A 926 58.03 83.80 42.63
N LYS A 927 58.64 82.96 43.47
CA LYS A 927 58.54 81.50 43.39
C LYS A 927 57.06 81.06 43.39
N GLN A 928 56.68 80.19 42.43
CA GLN A 928 55.35 79.61 42.35
C GLN A 928 55.04 78.71 43.55
N GLU A 929 53.93 78.95 44.26
CA GLU A 929 53.44 78.09 45.34
C GLU A 929 51.92 77.89 45.23
N TRP A 930 51.42 76.76 45.74
CA TRP A 930 49.99 76.43 45.72
C TRP A 930 49.29 77.05 46.93
N THR A 931 48.29 77.89 46.69
CA THR A 931 47.48 78.53 47.72
C THR A 931 46.11 77.85 47.79
N PRO A 932 45.68 77.31 48.95
CA PRO A 932 44.38 76.66 49.08
C PRO A 932 43.23 77.67 49.22
N PHE A 933 42.03 77.25 48.82
CA PHE A 933 40.77 78.00 48.82
C PHE A 933 39.57 77.08 49.10
N GLU A 934 38.45 77.68 49.50
CA GLU A 934 37.17 77.02 49.75
C GLU A 934 36.06 77.77 49.00
N TRP A 935 35.12 77.05 48.39
CA TRP A 935 33.91 77.61 47.77
C TRP A 935 32.65 76.89 48.30
N PRO A 936 31.58 77.63 48.70
CA PRO A 936 31.55 79.08 48.91
C PRO A 936 32.53 79.50 50.02
N GLY A 937 33.07 80.71 49.92
CA GLY A 937 33.99 81.24 50.94
C GLY A 937 33.29 81.66 52.23
N GLN A 938 34.09 81.95 53.25
CA GLN A 938 33.59 82.27 54.60
C GLN A 938 33.37 83.78 54.82
N SER A 939 33.79 84.65 53.89
CA SER A 939 33.49 86.09 53.94
C SER A 939 32.01 86.36 53.68
N LEU A 940 31.44 87.34 54.38
CA LEU A 940 30.06 87.79 54.19
C LEU A 940 29.86 88.46 52.81
N GLU A 941 30.86 89.20 52.35
CA GLU A 941 30.82 90.01 51.12
C GLU A 941 30.89 89.16 49.85
N ASN A 942 31.48 87.97 49.92
CA ASN A 942 31.63 87.00 48.82
C ASN A 942 32.29 87.51 47.52
N LEU A 943 32.84 88.73 47.50
CA LEU A 943 33.47 89.35 46.35
C LEU A 943 34.55 88.43 45.73
N SER A 944 34.55 88.36 44.40
CA SER A 944 35.53 87.62 43.60
C SER A 944 36.03 88.54 42.48
N HIS A 945 37.33 88.86 42.46
CA HIS A 945 37.92 89.74 41.44
C HIS A 945 39.38 89.39 41.10
N ILE A 946 39.85 89.92 39.97
CA ILE A 946 41.24 89.85 39.53
C ILE A 946 41.77 91.25 39.26
N GLU A 947 42.85 91.60 39.95
CA GLU A 947 43.69 92.76 39.66
C GLU A 947 45.00 92.31 39.02
N TRP A 948 45.59 93.13 38.15
CA TRP A 948 46.94 92.90 37.63
C TRP A 948 47.65 94.21 37.26
N GLN A 949 48.97 94.14 37.10
CA GLN A 949 49.82 95.24 36.61
C GLN A 949 50.66 94.75 35.41
N THR A 950 51.00 95.65 34.49
CA THR A 950 51.81 95.33 33.31
C THR A 950 53.03 96.22 33.19
N GLU A 951 54.05 95.77 32.45
CA GLU A 951 55.26 96.55 32.19
C GLU A 951 54.98 97.92 31.53
N GLN A 952 53.83 98.04 30.84
CA GLN A 952 53.44 99.23 30.08
C GLN A 952 52.26 100.00 30.72
N GLY A 953 51.76 99.60 31.89
CA GLY A 953 50.61 100.23 32.52
C GLY A 953 50.34 99.77 33.95
N GLY A 954 49.90 100.71 34.79
CA GLY A 954 49.63 100.46 36.22
C GLY A 954 48.42 99.56 36.49
N LEU A 955 47.97 99.54 37.75
CA LEU A 955 46.91 98.66 38.25
C LEU A 955 45.65 98.69 37.37
N ARG A 956 45.24 97.51 36.92
CA ARG A 956 43.98 97.26 36.21
C ARG A 956 43.16 96.21 36.96
N THR A 957 41.87 96.48 37.04
CA THR A 957 40.85 95.58 37.59
C THR A 957 39.68 95.60 36.61
N ALA A 958 39.24 94.42 36.15
CA ALA A 958 38.24 94.30 35.07
C ALA A 958 37.41 93.00 35.09
N LEU A 959 37.61 92.15 36.10
CA LEU A 959 37.00 90.81 36.18
C LEU A 959 36.30 90.63 37.53
N ASP A 960 35.46 91.59 37.87
CA ASP A 960 34.70 91.59 39.12
C ASP A 960 33.45 90.72 39.01
N SER A 961 33.12 90.02 40.09
CA SER A 961 31.87 89.27 40.23
C SER A 961 31.50 89.16 41.72
N GLN A 962 30.26 89.57 42.03
CA GLN A 962 29.69 89.53 43.37
C GLN A 962 28.80 88.29 43.57
N GLY A 963 28.33 88.08 44.80
CA GLY A 963 27.47 86.94 45.14
C GLY A 963 28.26 85.66 45.42
N ARG A 964 27.56 84.63 45.92
CA ARG A 964 28.19 83.34 46.30
C ARG A 964 28.71 82.59 45.07
N PHE A 965 28.17 82.86 43.89
CA PHE A 965 28.67 82.32 42.63
C PHE A 965 29.69 83.25 41.94
N GLY A 966 30.21 84.29 42.60
CA GLY A 966 31.20 85.21 42.04
C GLY A 966 32.41 84.50 41.42
N LEU A 967 32.99 83.52 42.14
CA LEU A 967 34.04 82.64 41.64
C LEU A 967 33.61 81.91 40.35
N VAL A 968 32.40 81.40 40.29
CA VAL A 968 31.91 80.58 39.17
C VAL A 968 31.67 81.46 37.94
N ARG A 969 31.12 82.67 38.11
CA ARG A 969 30.99 83.69 37.04
C ARG A 969 32.36 84.10 36.47
N LEU A 970 33.37 84.15 37.34
CA LEU A 970 34.75 84.45 36.98
C LEU A 970 35.44 83.27 36.27
N LEU A 971 35.17 82.03 36.69
CA LEU A 971 35.63 80.80 36.00
C LEU A 971 34.95 80.60 34.64
N GLU A 972 33.70 81.03 34.47
CA GLU A 972 33.00 81.03 33.18
C GLU A 972 33.68 81.94 32.15
N ARG A 973 34.26 83.06 32.60
CA ARG A 973 35.06 83.97 31.76
C ARG A 973 36.48 83.44 31.49
N ALA A 974 36.87 82.28 32.03
CA ALA A 974 38.18 81.68 31.80
C ALA A 974 38.15 80.72 30.60
N LYS A 975 39.19 80.77 29.77
CA LYS A 975 39.53 79.65 28.90
C LYS A 975 40.15 78.55 29.77
N VAL A 976 39.38 77.49 30.01
CA VAL A 976 39.80 76.31 30.79
C VAL A 976 40.46 75.28 29.86
N VAL A 977 41.66 74.81 30.22
CA VAL A 977 42.36 73.73 29.54
C VAL A 977 42.80 72.69 30.57
N GLN A 978 42.27 71.47 30.48
CA GLN A 978 42.72 70.37 31.35
C GLN A 978 44.16 69.97 31.00
N GLN A 979 45.03 69.87 32.01
CA GLN A 979 46.43 69.45 31.85
C GLN A 979 46.63 67.98 32.21
N ASP A 980 45.97 67.52 33.29
CA ASP A 980 45.92 66.12 33.71
C ASP A 980 44.61 65.83 34.46
N ASN A 981 44.49 64.67 35.11
CA ASN A 981 43.26 64.27 35.81
C ASN A 981 42.89 65.15 37.02
N ALA A 982 43.81 65.97 37.55
CA ALA A 982 43.59 66.81 38.72
C ALA A 982 43.93 68.30 38.51
N ARG A 983 44.61 68.67 37.41
CA ARG A 983 45.04 70.04 37.12
C ARG A 983 44.42 70.64 35.87
N TYR A 984 44.00 71.90 35.99
CA TYR A 984 43.42 72.70 34.92
C TYR A 984 44.17 74.02 34.81
N LEU A 985 44.61 74.38 33.61
CA LEU A 985 45.11 75.72 33.32
C LEU A 985 43.90 76.63 33.03
N LEU A 986 43.72 77.64 33.86
CA LEU A 986 42.77 78.72 33.68
C LEU A 986 43.49 79.88 32.98
N THR A 987 42.87 80.48 31.98
CA THR A 987 43.43 81.63 31.26
C THR A 987 42.37 82.69 31.01
N TRP A 988 42.61 83.92 31.47
CA TRP A 988 41.75 85.07 31.21
C TRP A 988 42.45 86.07 30.30
N THR A 989 41.71 86.65 29.35
CA THR A 989 42.18 87.73 28.46
C THR A 989 41.26 88.94 28.64
N PRO A 990 41.42 89.73 29.72
CA PRO A 990 40.49 90.82 30.06
C PRO A 990 40.60 92.04 29.13
N ASP A 991 41.73 92.23 28.47
CA ASP A 991 41.95 93.29 27.48
C ASP A 991 42.09 92.68 26.08
N THR A 992 41.03 92.78 25.28
CA THR A 992 40.99 92.28 23.89
C THR A 992 41.89 93.07 22.94
N SER A 993 42.37 94.26 23.33
CA SER A 993 43.26 95.10 22.51
C SER A 993 44.74 94.79 22.71
N GLN A 994 45.16 94.42 23.93
CA GLN A 994 46.53 94.00 24.23
C GLN A 994 46.73 92.48 24.26
N GLY A 995 45.65 91.69 24.45
CA GLY A 995 45.66 90.23 24.33
C GLY A 995 46.44 89.48 25.41
N ILE A 996 46.92 90.17 26.46
CA ILE A 996 47.79 89.60 27.50
C ILE A 996 47.01 88.55 28.34
N PRO A 997 47.46 87.29 28.39
CA PRO A 997 46.73 86.21 29.04
C PRO A 997 47.15 86.01 30.51
N LEU A 998 46.29 86.35 31.47
CA LEU A 998 46.49 86.03 32.89
C LEU A 998 46.30 84.52 33.09
N LYS A 999 47.24 83.83 33.76
CA LYS A 999 47.27 82.35 33.83
C LYS A 999 47.42 81.84 35.25
N VAL A 1000 46.63 80.81 35.58
CA VAL A 1000 46.65 80.13 36.89
C VAL A 1000 46.40 78.64 36.68
N GLN A 1001 47.19 77.77 37.33
CA GLN A 1001 46.81 76.37 37.49
C GLN A 1001 45.86 76.22 38.69
N LEU A 1002 44.74 75.55 38.47
CA LEU A 1002 43.79 75.06 39.46
C LEU A 1002 44.04 73.57 39.71
N ARG A 1003 43.97 73.15 40.98
CA ARG A 1003 43.77 71.73 41.36
C ARG A 1003 42.67 71.58 42.40
N SER A 1004 41.99 70.44 42.40
CA SER A 1004 40.80 70.17 43.22
C SER A 1004 40.93 68.89 44.04
N GLU A 1005 40.33 68.83 45.23
CA GLU A 1005 40.28 67.60 46.04
C GLU A 1005 39.44 66.50 45.35
N ALA A 1006 38.38 66.89 44.62
CA ALA A 1006 37.52 66.00 43.85
C ALA A 1006 37.02 66.67 42.56
N GLY A 1007 36.88 65.89 41.48
CA GLY A 1007 36.42 66.36 40.18
C GLY A 1007 37.22 67.53 39.62
N GLY A 1008 36.57 68.43 38.89
CA GLY A 1008 37.08 69.76 38.55
C GLY A 1008 36.86 70.80 39.66
N GLY A 1009 36.41 70.38 40.85
CA GLY A 1009 36.04 71.27 41.94
C GLY A 1009 35.02 72.33 41.50
N PRO A 1010 35.30 73.64 41.66
CA PRO A 1010 34.36 74.69 41.30
C PRO A 1010 34.07 74.77 39.78
N LEU A 1011 34.88 74.13 38.93
CA LEU A 1011 34.58 74.02 37.49
C LEU A 1011 33.39 73.11 37.19
N ASP A 1012 33.10 72.08 37.99
CA ASP A 1012 31.94 71.22 37.72
C ASP A 1012 30.61 71.99 37.93
N VAL A 1013 30.60 73.11 38.67
CA VAL A 1013 29.43 74.02 38.74
C VAL A 1013 29.07 74.59 37.35
N LEU A 1014 30.05 74.78 36.46
CA LEU A 1014 29.81 75.26 35.08
C LEU A 1014 29.00 74.26 34.25
N GLN A 1015 28.95 72.97 34.65
CA GLN A 1015 28.06 71.99 34.03
C GLN A 1015 26.58 72.37 34.19
N LEU A 1016 26.23 73.16 35.21
CA LEU A 1016 24.86 73.62 35.44
C LEU A 1016 24.46 74.83 34.58
N ARG A 1017 25.38 75.44 33.83
CA ARG A 1017 25.05 76.52 32.89
C ARG A 1017 24.08 76.02 31.83
N ASN A 1018 22.95 76.73 31.68
CA ASN A 1018 21.84 76.36 30.80
C ASN A 1018 21.28 74.94 31.05
N PHE A 1019 21.46 74.38 32.25
CA PHE A 1019 20.91 73.08 32.59
C PHE A 1019 19.40 73.16 32.83
N VAL A 1020 18.63 72.43 32.01
CA VAL A 1020 17.18 72.24 32.18
C VAL A 1020 16.91 70.79 32.58
N LEU A 1021 16.13 70.60 33.63
CA LEU A 1021 15.71 69.28 34.09
C LEU A 1021 14.74 68.65 33.05
N PRO A 1022 15.01 67.44 32.53
CA PRO A 1022 14.21 66.84 31.46
C PRO A 1022 12.73 66.64 31.82
N ALA A 1023 11.82 66.97 30.91
CA ALA A 1023 10.38 67.09 31.19
C ALA A 1023 9.58 65.78 31.17
N ARG A 1024 10.23 64.64 30.89
CA ARG A 1024 9.67 63.27 30.90
C ARG A 1024 10.77 62.28 31.26
N ILE A 1025 10.37 61.15 31.84
CA ILE A 1025 11.24 60.01 32.16
C ILE A 1025 11.15 58.97 31.04
N PHE A 1026 9.94 58.71 30.55
CA PHE A 1026 9.66 57.68 29.56
C PHE A 1026 9.14 58.26 28.25
N VAL A 1027 9.49 57.60 27.15
CA VAL A 1027 8.93 57.88 25.82
C VAL A 1027 7.63 57.10 25.65
N THR A 1028 6.51 57.72 26.02
CA THR A 1028 5.16 57.17 25.76
C THR A 1028 4.71 57.45 24.32
N GLY A 1029 3.82 56.60 23.80
CA GLY A 1029 3.40 56.56 22.39
C GLY A 1029 2.60 57.77 21.84
N SER A 1030 2.71 58.95 22.44
CA SER A 1030 2.06 60.19 21.97
C SER A 1030 3.07 61.30 21.72
N ALA A 1031 3.95 61.08 20.74
CA ALA A 1031 4.73 62.14 20.09
C ALA A 1031 3.82 62.96 19.16
N ASN A 1032 2.78 63.58 19.73
CA ASN A 1032 1.70 64.19 18.98
C ASN A 1032 2.17 65.46 18.27
N ALA A 1033 2.12 65.45 16.93
CA ALA A 1033 2.22 66.60 16.03
C ALA A 1033 3.23 67.72 16.44
N GLY A 1034 4.49 67.36 16.72
CA GLY A 1034 5.57 68.35 16.63
C GLY A 1034 5.58 68.94 15.22
N VAL A 1035 5.38 70.25 15.09
CA VAL A 1035 5.08 70.91 13.82
C VAL A 1035 6.25 70.77 12.84
N ARG A 1036 6.18 69.72 12.01
CA ARG A 1036 6.78 69.77 10.69
C ARG A 1036 6.01 70.81 9.89
N VAL A 1037 6.62 71.97 9.70
CA VAL A 1037 6.20 72.90 8.65
C VAL A 1037 6.24 72.12 7.34
N SER A 1038 5.07 71.91 6.75
CA SER A 1038 4.94 71.16 5.50
C SER A 1038 5.56 71.96 4.35
N ALA A 1039 6.84 71.73 4.09
CA ALA A 1039 7.44 72.05 2.80
C ALA A 1039 6.67 71.26 1.74
N SER A 1040 5.84 71.95 0.95
CA SER A 1040 4.93 71.33 -0.02
C SER A 1040 5.70 70.78 -1.21
N GLY A 1041 5.93 69.47 -1.21
CA GLY A 1041 6.50 68.73 -2.34
C GLY A 1041 6.32 67.21 -2.18
N PRO A 1042 5.66 66.51 -3.12
CA PRO A 1042 5.68 65.05 -3.15
C PRO A 1042 7.08 64.55 -3.54
N PRO A 1043 7.51 63.37 -3.04
CA PRO A 1043 8.79 62.79 -3.46
C PRO A 1043 8.75 62.37 -4.94
N PRO A 1044 9.89 62.42 -5.66
CA PRO A 1044 9.95 61.99 -7.05
C PRO A 1044 9.70 60.47 -7.17
N LEU A 1045 9.04 60.07 -8.26
CA LEU A 1045 8.85 58.67 -8.60
C LEU A 1045 10.19 57.99 -8.94
N PRO A 1046 10.37 56.69 -8.63
CA PRO A 1046 11.53 55.93 -9.09
C PRO A 1046 11.54 55.86 -10.63
N MET A 1047 12.74 55.96 -11.23
CA MET A 1047 12.94 56.00 -12.69
C MET A 1047 12.20 54.88 -13.45
N SER A 1048 12.18 53.66 -12.90
CA SER A 1048 11.50 52.50 -13.49
C SER A 1048 9.99 52.71 -13.70
N ALA A 1049 9.32 53.52 -12.87
CA ALA A 1049 7.91 53.85 -13.05
C ALA A 1049 7.68 54.87 -14.18
N ILE A 1050 8.67 55.74 -14.45
CA ILE A 1050 8.62 56.74 -15.52
C ILE A 1050 8.93 56.10 -16.88
N GLU A 1051 9.82 55.11 -16.91
CA GLU A 1051 10.16 54.35 -18.12
C GLU A 1051 9.03 53.39 -18.52
N ALA A 1052 8.41 52.68 -17.56
CA ALA A 1052 7.24 51.84 -17.80
C ALA A 1052 6.06 52.61 -18.43
N ALA A 1053 5.84 53.87 -18.00
CA ALA A 1053 4.78 54.72 -18.52
C ALA A 1053 4.99 55.19 -19.98
N LYS A 1054 6.21 55.11 -20.53
CA LYS A 1054 6.51 55.57 -21.90
C LYS A 1054 6.28 54.52 -23.00
N HIS A 1055 6.08 53.25 -22.65
CA HIS A 1055 5.94 52.15 -23.61
C HIS A 1055 4.53 51.54 -23.69
N ALA A 1056 3.57 52.03 -22.91
CA ALA A 1056 2.20 51.51 -22.85
C ALA A 1056 1.19 52.41 -23.59
N ALA A 1057 1.25 52.43 -24.93
CA ALA A 1057 0.29 53.12 -25.79
C ALA A 1057 -0.14 52.24 -26.98
N VAL A 1058 -1.20 51.45 -26.78
CA VAL A 1058 -1.83 50.62 -27.83
C VAL A 1058 -3.30 51.06 -27.97
N PRO A 1059 -3.80 51.38 -29.18
CA PRO A 1059 -5.18 51.82 -29.39
C PRO A 1059 -6.18 50.65 -29.40
N LEU A 1060 -7.43 50.94 -29.03
CA LEU A 1060 -8.56 50.00 -29.13
C LEU A 1060 -9.42 50.27 -30.39
N PRO A 1061 -10.09 49.26 -30.99
CA PRO A 1061 -10.88 49.42 -32.22
C PRO A 1061 -12.34 49.92 -32.01
N PRO A 1062 -13.05 50.36 -33.08
CA PRO A 1062 -14.31 51.11 -32.96
C PRO A 1062 -15.62 50.35 -33.31
N GLY A 1063 -16.76 50.91 -32.87
CA GLY A 1063 -18.14 50.59 -33.31
C GLY A 1063 -19.18 51.46 -32.56
N VAL A 1064 -19.74 52.57 -33.09
CA VAL A 1064 -20.78 52.73 -34.16
C VAL A 1064 -22.21 52.48 -33.65
N PRO A 1065 -23.24 53.33 -33.92
CA PRO A 1065 -23.29 54.75 -34.35
C PRO A 1065 -24.24 55.66 -33.51
N GLY A 1066 -24.34 56.97 -33.84
CA GLY A 1066 -25.54 57.75 -33.49
C GLY A 1066 -25.44 59.28 -33.53
N GLY A 1067 -26.03 59.92 -34.56
CA GLY A 1067 -26.22 61.39 -34.65
C GLY A 1067 -24.98 62.17 -35.11
N GLY A 1068 -25.16 63.19 -35.96
CA GLY A 1068 -24.05 64.00 -36.46
C GLY A 1068 -24.46 65.31 -37.09
N ALA A 1069 -23.48 66.17 -37.34
CA ALA A 1069 -23.58 67.36 -38.19
C ALA A 1069 -22.19 67.68 -38.80
N LEU A 1070 -22.20 68.06 -40.07
CA LEU A 1070 -21.12 68.69 -40.84
C LEU A 1070 -21.43 70.22 -40.92
N PRO A 1071 -20.58 71.12 -41.48
CA PRO A 1071 -19.47 70.87 -42.42
C PRO A 1071 -18.17 71.69 -42.18
N ASP A 1072 -17.38 71.80 -43.26
CA ASP A 1072 -16.26 72.72 -43.56
C ASP A 1072 -14.90 72.42 -42.87
N ALA A 1073 -13.89 71.89 -43.58
CA ALA A 1073 -13.02 72.47 -44.65
C ALA A 1073 -11.79 73.18 -44.03
N VAL A 1074 -10.56 73.21 -44.60
CA VAL A 1074 -10.00 73.16 -45.97
C VAL A 1074 -8.70 72.28 -45.89
N MET A 1075 -8.36 71.39 -46.85
CA MET A 1075 -7.31 71.57 -47.91
C MET A 1075 -5.95 72.15 -47.41
N GLN A 1076 -4.74 71.79 -47.87
CA GLN A 1076 -4.26 71.02 -49.04
C GLN A 1076 -2.73 70.75 -48.92
N ALA A 1077 -2.17 69.82 -49.74
CA ALA A 1077 -0.78 69.84 -50.27
C ALA A 1077 0.43 69.67 -49.28
N THR A 1078 1.62 69.17 -49.66
CA THR A 1078 2.12 68.51 -50.90
C THR A 1078 3.31 67.55 -50.62
N THR A 1079 3.72 66.84 -51.67
CA THR A 1079 4.96 66.09 -51.98
C THR A 1079 6.31 66.73 -51.52
N GLU A 1080 7.50 66.10 -51.62
CA GLU A 1080 8.00 65.11 -52.61
C GLU A 1080 9.25 64.28 -52.15
N GLN A 1081 9.48 63.11 -52.78
CA GLN A 1081 10.75 62.44 -53.24
C GLN A 1081 12.14 62.62 -52.53
N ALA A 1082 13.16 61.76 -52.68
CA ALA A 1082 13.29 60.34 -53.10
C ALA A 1082 14.77 59.83 -52.96
N SER A 1083 14.98 58.50 -53.02
CA SER A 1083 16.24 57.78 -53.35
C SER A 1083 17.49 57.95 -52.45
N GLY A 1084 18.44 57.00 -52.38
CA GLY A 1084 18.52 55.63 -52.91
C GLY A 1084 19.92 54.98 -52.77
N GLN A 1085 20.00 53.64 -52.92
CA GLN A 1085 21.22 52.78 -53.00
C GLN A 1085 22.12 52.71 -51.72
N ARG A 1086 22.75 51.60 -51.26
CA ARG A 1086 23.26 50.28 -51.75
C ARG A 1086 24.80 50.21 -51.92
N THR A 1087 25.50 49.60 -50.94
CA THR A 1087 26.63 48.60 -50.99
C THR A 1087 27.20 48.43 -49.56
N ALA A 1088 27.66 47.30 -48.98
CA ALA A 1088 28.05 45.92 -49.37
C ALA A 1088 29.58 45.62 -49.35
N LEU A 1089 29.95 44.37 -48.97
CA LEU A 1089 31.30 43.76 -48.77
C LEU A 1089 32.09 44.29 -47.52
N GLU A 1090 32.80 43.53 -46.65
CA GLU A 1090 33.70 42.33 -46.69
C GLU A 1090 35.21 42.70 -46.73
N LEU A 1091 36.20 41.99 -46.11
CA LEU A 1091 36.26 40.67 -45.42
C LEU A 1091 37.51 40.58 -44.47
N ALA A 1092 37.74 39.41 -43.82
CA ALA A 1092 39.03 38.88 -43.29
C ALA A 1092 39.70 39.54 -42.04
N GLN A 1093 40.86 39.06 -41.52
CA GLN A 1093 41.13 37.77 -40.83
C GLN A 1093 42.49 37.78 -40.04
N ALA A 1094 42.51 37.20 -38.82
CA ALA A 1094 43.65 36.52 -38.13
C ALA A 1094 44.96 37.22 -37.62
N LYS A 1095 45.43 36.67 -36.46
CA LYS A 1095 46.83 36.47 -35.94
C LYS A 1095 47.66 37.55 -35.18
N ALA A 1096 47.92 37.22 -33.89
CA ALA A 1096 49.25 37.18 -33.20
C ALA A 1096 49.96 38.52 -32.84
N GLN A 1097 50.89 38.65 -31.87
CA GLN A 1097 51.47 37.74 -30.85
C GLN A 1097 52.22 38.51 -29.71
N VAL A 1098 52.64 37.83 -28.62
CA VAL A 1098 53.75 38.19 -27.67
C VAL A 1098 53.51 39.41 -26.74
N THR A 1099 53.69 39.30 -25.41
CA THR A 1099 54.99 39.39 -24.71
C THR A 1099 55.04 38.69 -23.33
N GLU A 1100 56.25 38.28 -22.96
CA GLU A 1100 56.85 37.78 -21.69
C GLU A 1100 56.39 38.43 -20.36
N ARG A 1101 56.69 37.98 -19.12
CA ARG A 1101 57.54 36.91 -18.48
C ARG A 1101 57.03 36.74 -17.02
N GLY A 1102 57.30 35.70 -16.23
CA GLY A 1102 58.00 34.41 -16.45
C GLY A 1102 58.46 33.77 -15.12
N MET A 1103 58.84 32.48 -15.17
CA MET A 1103 59.61 31.68 -14.16
C MET A 1103 59.02 31.43 -12.75
N ALA A 1104 59.44 30.40 -12.00
CA ALA A 1104 59.73 28.98 -12.30
C ALA A 1104 60.20 28.23 -11.02
N LYS A 1105 59.73 26.99 -10.79
CA LYS A 1105 60.57 25.87 -10.31
C LYS A 1105 59.87 24.50 -10.40
N GLN A 1106 60.56 23.53 -10.98
CA GLN A 1106 60.27 22.09 -10.94
C GLN A 1106 61.35 21.37 -10.09
N THR A 1107 61.31 20.03 -10.08
CA THR A 1107 62.23 19.02 -9.47
C THR A 1107 61.80 18.52 -8.08
N THR A 1108 61.81 17.21 -7.75
CA THR A 1108 62.17 16.00 -8.55
C THR A 1108 61.51 14.71 -7.99
N VAL A 1109 61.54 13.64 -8.78
CA VAL A 1109 61.14 12.23 -8.48
C VAL A 1109 62.25 11.36 -9.12
N PRO A 1110 62.86 10.31 -8.47
CA PRO A 1110 62.26 8.95 -8.48
C PRO A 1110 62.75 7.85 -7.48
N LYS A 1111 61.98 6.74 -7.41
CA LYS A 1111 62.42 5.32 -7.17
C LYS A 1111 63.08 4.98 -5.80
N VAL A 1112 63.25 3.72 -5.35
CA VAL A 1112 63.06 2.34 -5.90
C VAL A 1112 62.21 1.47 -4.94
N ALA A 1113 61.62 0.38 -5.44
CA ALA A 1113 60.85 -0.64 -4.68
C ALA A 1113 61.71 -1.66 -3.90
N ILE A 1114 61.07 -2.56 -3.14
CA ILE A 1114 61.48 -3.96 -2.85
C ILE A 1114 60.26 -4.77 -2.33
N SER A 1115 60.22 -6.08 -2.64
CA SER A 1115 59.22 -7.10 -2.20
C SER A 1115 59.99 -8.25 -1.48
N PRO A 1116 59.50 -9.49 -1.19
CA PRO A 1116 58.18 -10.12 -1.41
C PRO A 1116 57.70 -11.07 -0.26
N LEU A 1117 56.67 -11.89 -0.56
CA LEU A 1117 56.36 -13.27 -0.08
C LEU A 1117 56.55 -13.70 1.40
N ALA A 1118 55.49 -14.33 1.94
CA ALA A 1118 55.59 -15.52 2.79
C ALA A 1118 54.34 -16.41 2.63
N THR A 1119 54.50 -17.75 2.55
CA THR A 1119 53.42 -18.74 2.35
C THR A 1119 53.67 -20.04 3.12
N THR A 1120 52.75 -20.45 4.00
CA THR A 1120 52.55 -21.82 4.55
C THR A 1120 51.19 -21.85 5.29
N SER A 1121 50.29 -22.83 5.29
CA SER A 1121 50.29 -24.31 5.08
C SER A 1121 50.28 -25.15 6.37
N GLY A 1122 49.13 -25.81 6.63
CA GLY A 1122 48.82 -26.79 7.70
C GLY A 1122 47.28 -26.87 7.79
N ARG A 1123 46.55 -28.00 7.66
CA ARG A 1123 46.59 -29.34 8.32
C ARG A 1123 46.54 -29.25 9.85
N SER A 1124 45.62 -29.92 10.56
CA SER A 1124 44.47 -30.76 10.15
C SER A 1124 43.47 -30.93 11.34
N GLU A 1125 42.43 -31.80 11.43
CA GLU A 1125 42.09 -33.08 10.75
C GLU A 1125 40.57 -33.44 10.83
N SER A 1126 40.21 -34.55 10.18
CA SER A 1126 38.95 -35.34 10.06
C SER A 1126 37.88 -35.41 11.17
N SER A 1127 36.59 -35.48 10.76
CA SER A 1127 35.51 -36.46 11.18
C SER A 1127 34.11 -35.95 10.72
N SER A 1128 33.12 -36.71 10.24
CA SER A 1128 33.03 -38.04 9.58
C SER A 1128 31.60 -38.25 8.99
N SER A 1129 31.45 -38.69 7.74
CA SER A 1129 30.17 -39.22 7.18
C SER A 1129 30.09 -40.75 7.33
N PRO A 1130 28.92 -41.43 7.27
CA PRO A 1130 28.11 -41.65 6.03
C PRO A 1130 26.60 -41.42 6.28
N PHE A 1131 25.62 -41.59 5.38
CA PHE A 1131 25.41 -42.30 4.09
C PHE A 1131 24.66 -41.37 3.09
N GLY A 1132 24.44 -41.66 1.80
CA GLY A 1132 24.84 -42.79 0.94
C GLY A 1132 23.99 -42.80 -0.36
N HIS A 1133 24.57 -43.12 -1.52
CA HIS A 1133 23.88 -43.07 -2.82
C HIS A 1133 23.15 -44.37 -3.22
N ALA A 1134 21.96 -44.22 -3.83
CA ALA A 1134 21.46 -45.03 -4.95
C ALA A 1134 20.52 -44.09 -5.76
N LEU A 1135 20.69 -43.77 -7.05
CA LEU A 1135 20.92 -44.57 -8.27
C LEU A 1135 19.61 -45.09 -8.90
N SER A 1136 19.55 -45.00 -10.23
CA SER A 1136 18.35 -44.92 -11.09
C SER A 1136 17.83 -46.26 -11.65
N LEU A 1137 16.71 -46.15 -12.39
CA LEU A 1137 16.20 -47.00 -13.50
C LEU A 1137 15.10 -48.02 -13.18
N LEU A 1138 14.32 -48.28 -14.26
CA LEU A 1138 13.17 -49.18 -14.41
C LEU A 1138 11.90 -48.74 -13.64
N GLY A 1139 10.70 -48.90 -14.19
CA GLY A 1139 10.32 -49.38 -15.52
C GLY A 1139 8.80 -49.55 -15.63
N ASP A 1140 8.25 -49.56 -16.84
CA ASP A 1140 6.79 -49.69 -17.06
C ASP A 1140 6.22 -51.00 -16.50
N ALA A 1141 5.00 -50.95 -15.94
CA ALA A 1141 3.82 -51.53 -16.60
C ALA A 1141 2.51 -51.39 -15.78
N PHE A 1142 1.39 -51.65 -16.47
CA PHE A 1142 0.03 -51.94 -15.99
C PHE A 1142 -0.91 -50.81 -15.51
N VAL A 1143 -1.74 -50.37 -16.46
CA VAL A 1143 -3.22 -50.38 -16.41
C VAL A 1143 -3.93 -49.53 -15.35
N PHE A 1144 -4.57 -48.46 -15.84
CA PHE A 1144 -6.03 -48.47 -16.00
C PHE A 1144 -6.45 -47.82 -17.34
#